data_AF-A0A3S4H7D8-F1
#
_entry.id   AF-A0A3S4H7D8-F1
#
_cell.length_a   1.000
_cell.length_b   1.000
_cell.length_c   1.000
_cell.angle_alpha   90.00
_cell.angle_beta   90.00
_cell.angle_gamma   90.00
#
_symmetry.space_group_name_H-M   'P 1'
#
loop_
_entity.id
_entity.type
_entity.pdbx_description
1 polymer ?
#
loop_
_entity_poly.entity_id
_entity_poly.type
_entity_poly.pdbx_seq_one_letter_code
_entity_poly.pdbx_strand_id
1 'polypeptide(L)'
;MEDRARSIGSAVSRGALDEANQCRAMIYACNAVVNLAQKLADKAENLAAVESHPYRQAELRETAAILRKVPAQGAGSFKEACQAFYLFQLALHLENGSYAVSPGGFDKLLYGFYQHDITHGVLTPAQAYEIVECLWLKLSELSEVRAPCEQDGYPMFDAMLHGVSIDDPALVINELSAMLLAARRNLENINPALRIRLFGGQSVCHAQRYAAASPQPTPAAGQLMPGLTPRLQRLRDNYLDARPSVSIYRALAFTEVAKNNPGLPTILLRAKSFRAACESAPILIQPDELIVGHPCGKPRAGAFSPDIAWRWVKDELDTMSTRPQDPFEIAEEDKQIIREQIVPFWEGRSLDEICEAQYREAGVWSFSGETFVSDLSYHQINGGGDTCPGYDILLFTKGMNGIKADAQQRLNALSMENPEDIDKIYFYKAAIETCDGVMNYAKRIADKARELASQEHDPARRAELLTIAETNDNVPANPPQTLQEALQSIWTVESLFEVEENQTGLSLGRLDQYCYPMYQADIASGRLTQEQALEMMQAFIIKCAELMWMSSEQGAKYFAGYQPFINLTVGGQKRSGGDACNELTYLIMDAVRFVKVYQPSLACRIHNQSPQQYMEKIVEVVKAGMGFPACHFDDSHIKMMLRKGFDFEDARDYCLMGCVEPQKSGRIYQWTSTGYTQWPIAIEFVLNRGRMVLFDSYQGLDTGELHTLKTYEDFDRAVKEQVAHIVKLSAIGTVISQRVHRDVAPKPLMSLLVEGCMEKRSRRRRRRRDDQPRPGPDLLGSGDLCRLDGRHPQAGVSGS
;
A
#
# COMPACT_ATOMS: atom_id res chain seq x y z
N MET A 1 25.19 23.85 -17.48
CA MET A 1 25.15 22.51 -16.84
C MET A 1 26.51 21.84 -16.86
N GLU A 2 27.19 21.81 -18.01
CA GLU A 2 28.57 21.27 -18.09
C GLU A 2 29.55 21.95 -17.14
N ASP A 3 29.56 23.29 -17.08
CA ASP A 3 30.42 24.02 -16.15
C ASP A 3 30.10 23.72 -14.68
N ARG A 4 28.83 23.44 -14.37
CA ARG A 4 28.37 23.08 -13.02
C ARG A 4 28.74 21.64 -12.67
N ALA A 5 28.62 20.70 -13.61
CA ALA A 5 29.10 19.34 -13.44
C ALA A 5 30.64 19.26 -13.30
N ARG A 6 31.38 20.16 -13.98
CA ARG A 6 32.84 20.26 -13.88
C ARG A 6 33.28 20.97 -12.60
N SER A 7 32.60 22.04 -12.18
CA SER A 7 32.94 22.80 -10.97
C SER A 7 32.71 22.03 -9.67
N ILE A 8 31.76 21.09 -9.66
CA ILE A 8 31.52 20.15 -8.55
C ILE A 8 32.63 19.06 -8.44
N GLY A 9 33.61 19.06 -9.36
CA GLY A 9 34.69 18.07 -9.48
C GLY A 9 35.30 17.57 -8.15
N SER A 10 35.30 16.24 -7.98
CA SER A 10 35.92 15.46 -6.88
C SER A 10 35.48 15.78 -5.44
N ALA A 11 34.37 16.48 -5.23
CA ALA A 11 33.85 16.72 -3.89
C ALA A 11 33.35 15.43 -3.21
N VAL A 12 33.77 15.18 -1.95
CA VAL A 12 33.60 13.92 -1.20
C VAL A 12 32.20 13.77 -0.56
N SER A 13 31.26 14.69 -0.81
CA SER A 13 29.92 14.65 -0.20
C SER A 13 28.86 14.05 -1.14
N ARG A 14 27.97 13.23 -0.56
CA ARG A 14 26.92 12.50 -1.29
C ARG A 14 25.94 13.43 -2.03
N GLY A 15 25.59 14.56 -1.44
CA GLY A 15 24.69 15.54 -2.06
C GLY A 15 25.29 16.23 -3.30
N ALA A 16 26.60 16.51 -3.27
CA ALA A 16 27.31 17.07 -4.42
C ALA A 16 27.40 16.06 -5.58
N LEU A 17 27.55 14.77 -5.26
CA LEU A 17 27.58 13.72 -6.27
C LEU A 17 26.21 13.54 -6.95
N ASP A 18 25.12 13.62 -6.20
CA ASP A 18 23.76 13.54 -6.74
C ASP A 18 23.45 14.75 -7.64
N GLU A 19 23.85 15.97 -7.25
CA GLU A 19 23.72 17.17 -8.10
C GLU A 19 24.56 17.06 -9.39
N ALA A 20 25.79 16.52 -9.30
CA ALA A 20 26.63 16.29 -10.47
C ALA A 20 26.04 15.24 -11.42
N ASN A 21 25.46 14.16 -10.87
CA ASN A 21 24.78 13.13 -11.66
C ASN A 21 23.51 13.66 -12.34
N GLN A 22 22.74 14.51 -11.64
CA GLN A 22 21.59 15.18 -12.22
C GLN A 22 22.00 16.10 -13.37
N CYS A 23 23.07 16.89 -13.20
CA CYS A 23 23.62 17.72 -14.28
C CYS A 23 24.05 16.88 -15.49
N ARG A 24 24.69 15.71 -15.28
CA ARG A 24 25.09 14.79 -16.35
C ARG A 24 23.89 14.21 -17.08
N ALA A 25 22.85 13.80 -16.36
CA ALA A 25 21.61 13.31 -16.96
C ALA A 25 20.96 14.37 -17.86
N MET A 26 20.91 15.62 -17.40
CA MET A 26 20.38 16.73 -18.20
C MET A 26 21.23 17.00 -19.45
N ILE A 27 22.56 16.93 -19.36
CA ILE A 27 23.47 17.05 -20.52
C ILE A 27 23.19 15.95 -21.55
N TYR A 28 23.01 14.70 -21.11
CA TYR A 28 22.68 13.58 -22.00
C TYR A 28 21.33 13.78 -22.70
N ALA A 29 20.31 14.27 -21.97
CA ALA A 29 19.01 14.58 -22.57
C ALA A 29 19.13 15.69 -23.64
N CYS A 30 19.82 16.79 -23.35
CA CYS A 30 20.06 17.85 -24.33
C CYS A 30 20.79 17.34 -25.58
N ASN A 31 21.84 16.53 -25.40
CA ASN A 31 22.58 15.93 -26.51
C ASN A 31 21.71 14.98 -27.35
N ALA A 32 20.80 14.23 -26.72
CA ALA A 32 19.87 13.36 -27.43
C ALA A 32 18.91 14.14 -28.33
N VAL A 33 18.38 15.27 -27.86
CA VAL A 33 17.50 16.15 -28.65
C VAL A 33 18.25 16.79 -29.82
N VAL A 34 19.48 17.26 -29.61
CA VAL A 34 20.34 17.79 -30.68
C VAL A 34 20.60 16.72 -31.75
N ASN A 35 20.91 15.49 -31.33
CA ASN A 35 21.13 14.37 -32.24
C ASN A 35 19.86 13.99 -33.03
N LEU A 36 18.69 14.03 -32.39
CA LEU A 36 17.41 13.80 -33.07
C LEU A 36 17.17 14.85 -34.16
N ALA A 37 17.39 16.12 -33.84
CA ALA A 37 17.22 17.21 -34.80
C ALA A 37 18.22 17.13 -35.95
N GLN A 38 19.48 16.74 -35.70
CA GLN A 38 20.46 16.49 -36.74
C GLN A 38 20.00 15.40 -37.72
N LYS A 39 19.46 14.28 -37.20
CA LYS A 39 18.92 13.21 -38.06
C LYS A 39 17.76 13.70 -38.93
N LEU A 40 16.89 14.54 -38.38
CA LEU A 40 15.79 15.15 -39.13
C LEU A 40 16.31 16.14 -40.19
N ALA A 41 17.34 16.92 -39.87
CA ALA A 41 17.98 17.84 -40.80
C ALA A 41 18.60 17.12 -42.00
N ASP A 42 19.34 16.04 -41.74
CA ASP A 42 19.96 15.23 -42.80
C ASP A 42 18.89 14.59 -43.70
N LYS A 43 17.76 14.18 -43.11
CA LYS A 43 16.61 13.68 -43.89
C LYS A 43 16.00 14.78 -44.77
N ALA A 44 15.84 16.00 -44.25
CA ALA A 44 15.33 17.13 -45.03
C ALA A 44 16.27 17.52 -46.19
N GLU A 45 17.60 17.48 -45.99
CA GLU A 45 18.57 17.70 -47.07
C GLU A 45 18.52 16.62 -48.14
N ASN A 46 18.43 15.35 -47.74
CA ASN A 46 18.31 14.24 -48.68
C ASN A 46 17.04 14.38 -49.53
N LEU A 47 15.92 14.80 -48.93
CA LEU A 47 14.70 15.11 -49.66
C LEU A 47 14.89 16.30 -50.61
N ALA A 48 15.59 17.35 -50.18
CA ALA A 48 15.87 18.52 -51.03
C ALA A 48 16.75 18.17 -52.24
N ALA A 49 17.69 17.25 -52.09
CA ALA A 49 18.63 16.86 -53.14
C ALA A 49 17.95 16.18 -54.34
N VAL A 50 16.82 15.50 -54.10
CA VAL A 50 16.04 14.80 -55.14
C VAL A 50 14.76 15.53 -55.53
N GLU A 51 14.47 16.67 -54.89
CA GLU A 51 13.30 17.50 -55.19
C GLU A 51 13.52 18.30 -56.47
N SER A 52 12.54 18.23 -57.38
CA SER A 52 12.56 18.87 -58.69
C SER A 52 11.91 20.25 -58.69
N HIS A 53 11.00 20.52 -57.75
CA HIS A 53 10.32 21.80 -57.64
C HIS A 53 11.19 22.82 -56.85
N PRO A 54 11.62 23.93 -57.46
CA PRO A 54 12.64 24.82 -56.87
C PRO A 54 12.19 25.45 -55.54
N TYR A 55 10.90 25.78 -55.41
CA TYR A 55 10.36 26.32 -54.17
C TYR A 55 10.37 25.29 -53.03
N ARG A 56 9.98 24.03 -53.32
CA ARG A 56 9.95 22.98 -52.32
C ARG A 56 11.35 22.56 -51.89
N GLN A 57 12.28 22.55 -52.85
CA GLN A 57 13.70 22.34 -52.57
C GLN A 57 14.26 23.42 -51.63
N ALA A 58 13.88 24.69 -51.81
CA ALA A 58 14.29 25.78 -50.93
C ALA A 58 13.73 25.62 -49.50
N GLU A 59 12.45 25.28 -49.35
CA GLU A 59 11.83 25.03 -48.03
C GLU A 59 12.48 23.87 -47.27
N LEU A 60 12.84 22.78 -47.95
CA LEU A 60 13.49 21.63 -47.34
C LEU A 60 14.91 21.97 -46.86
N ARG A 61 15.66 22.76 -47.65
CA ARG A 61 16.98 23.27 -47.24
C ARG A 61 16.89 24.22 -46.05
N GLU A 62 15.90 25.10 -46.05
CA GLU A 62 15.63 26.01 -44.94
C GLU A 62 15.27 25.22 -43.67
N THR A 63 14.41 24.21 -43.78
CA THR A 63 14.05 23.31 -42.67
C THR A 63 15.27 22.60 -42.09
N ALA A 64 16.15 22.08 -42.95
CA ALA A 64 17.40 21.47 -42.50
C ALA A 64 18.30 22.45 -41.75
N ALA A 65 18.43 23.69 -42.25
CA ALA A 65 19.20 24.73 -41.58
C ALA A 65 18.63 25.07 -40.18
N ILE A 66 17.31 25.20 -40.08
CA ILE A 66 16.60 25.46 -38.82
C ILE A 66 16.85 24.31 -37.83
N LEU A 67 16.68 23.06 -38.24
CA LEU A 67 16.85 21.87 -37.39
C LEU A 67 18.28 21.71 -36.84
N ARG A 68 19.30 22.18 -37.56
CA ARG A 68 20.69 22.18 -37.06
C ARG A 68 20.99 23.34 -36.11
N LYS A 69 20.36 24.48 -36.35
CA LYS A 69 20.61 25.70 -35.57
C LYS A 69 19.86 25.69 -34.24
N VAL A 70 18.54 25.55 -34.31
CA VAL A 70 17.63 25.94 -33.22
C VAL A 70 17.83 25.14 -31.92
N PRO A 71 18.00 23.80 -31.93
CA PRO A 71 18.23 23.04 -30.69
C PRO A 71 19.52 23.40 -29.96
N ALA A 72 20.51 23.93 -30.69
CA ALA A 72 21.82 24.28 -30.13
C ALA A 72 21.96 25.77 -29.79
N GLN A 73 21.28 26.66 -30.52
CA GLN A 73 21.49 28.11 -30.46
C GLN A 73 20.24 28.92 -30.10
N GLY A 74 19.09 28.27 -29.97
CA GLY A 74 17.80 28.94 -29.75
C GLY A 74 17.18 29.49 -31.04
N ALA A 75 15.93 29.94 -30.92
CA ALA A 75 15.18 30.53 -32.03
C ALA A 75 15.42 32.05 -32.12
N GLY A 76 15.53 32.57 -33.34
CA GLY A 76 15.59 34.01 -33.63
C GLY A 76 14.42 34.53 -34.48
N SER A 77 13.57 33.63 -34.99
CA SER A 77 12.37 33.97 -35.76
C SER A 77 11.17 33.15 -35.28
N PHE A 78 9.96 33.54 -35.68
CA PHE A 78 8.73 32.84 -35.33
C PHE A 78 8.71 31.41 -35.88
N LYS A 79 9.18 31.21 -37.11
CA LYS A 79 9.30 29.87 -37.73
C LYS A 79 10.28 28.98 -36.97
N GLU A 80 11.43 29.52 -36.57
CA GLU A 80 12.41 28.82 -35.74
C GLU A 80 11.82 28.44 -34.36
N ALA A 81 11.04 29.34 -33.75
CA ALA A 81 10.41 29.11 -32.46
C ALA A 81 9.32 28.02 -32.52
N CYS A 82 8.49 28.01 -33.58
CA CYS A 82 7.53 26.93 -33.84
C CYS A 82 8.23 25.57 -34.03
N GLN A 83 9.38 25.54 -34.71
CA GLN A 83 10.15 24.32 -34.91
C GLN A 83 10.80 23.83 -33.61
N ALA A 84 11.32 24.73 -32.78
CA ALA A 84 11.81 24.40 -31.42
C ALA A 84 10.71 23.76 -30.59
N PHE A 85 9.53 24.40 -30.57
CA PHE A 85 8.37 23.94 -29.84
C PHE A 85 7.99 22.51 -30.26
N TYR A 86 7.88 22.25 -31.56
CA TYR A 86 7.52 20.92 -32.06
C TYR A 86 8.60 19.87 -31.80
N LEU A 87 9.89 20.21 -31.93
CA LEU A 87 10.99 19.29 -31.58
C LEU A 87 10.96 18.90 -30.11
N PHE A 88 10.63 19.85 -29.22
CA PHE A 88 10.44 19.56 -27.81
C PHE A 88 9.28 18.58 -27.58
N GLN A 89 8.15 18.75 -28.30
CA GLN A 89 7.05 17.78 -28.26
C GLN A 89 7.47 16.38 -28.71
N LEU A 90 8.25 16.26 -29.79
CA LEU A 90 8.77 14.98 -30.27
C LEU A 90 9.72 14.32 -29.27
N ALA A 91 10.60 15.09 -28.63
CA ALA A 91 11.53 14.58 -27.62
C ALA A 91 10.79 14.02 -26.40
N LEU A 92 9.81 14.76 -25.89
CA LEU A 92 8.98 14.33 -24.75
C LEU A 92 8.12 13.13 -25.10
N HIS A 93 7.64 13.04 -26.34
CA HIS A 93 6.90 11.87 -26.82
C HIS A 93 7.78 10.60 -26.78
N LEU A 94 9.05 10.70 -27.16
CA LEU A 94 10.00 9.58 -27.12
C LEU A 94 10.37 9.17 -25.68
N GLU A 95 10.43 10.11 -24.73
CA GLU A 95 10.74 9.84 -23.33
C GLU A 95 9.54 9.24 -22.57
N ASN A 96 8.34 9.80 -22.75
CA ASN A 96 7.16 9.47 -21.94
C ASN A 96 6.26 8.38 -22.53
N GLY A 97 6.65 7.76 -23.65
CA GLY A 97 6.07 6.54 -24.18
C GLY A 97 4.60 6.57 -24.60
N SER A 98 3.84 7.65 -24.38
CA SER A 98 2.51 7.96 -24.97
C SER A 98 1.82 9.22 -24.42
N TYR A 99 2.30 9.92 -23.39
CA TYR A 99 1.66 11.16 -22.89
C TYR A 99 2.14 12.42 -23.65
N ALA A 100 1.20 13.29 -24.03
CA ALA A 100 1.53 14.66 -24.41
C ALA A 100 1.93 15.42 -23.14
N VAL A 101 3.14 15.95 -23.08
CA VAL A 101 3.47 16.96 -22.06
C VAL A 101 2.77 18.23 -22.49
N SER A 102 1.70 18.58 -21.79
CA SER A 102 0.89 19.78 -22.01
C SER A 102 1.76 21.03 -22.15
N PRO A 103 2.03 21.53 -23.36
CA PRO A 103 2.84 22.72 -23.52
C PRO A 103 1.93 23.94 -23.37
N GLY A 104 1.59 24.23 -22.12
CA GLY A 104 0.84 25.43 -21.78
C GLY A 104 1.55 26.69 -22.29
N GLY A 105 0.77 27.64 -22.80
CA GLY A 105 1.25 28.98 -23.09
C GLY A 105 2.05 29.16 -24.38
N PHE A 106 1.84 28.34 -25.41
CA PHE A 106 2.39 28.59 -26.76
C PHE A 106 2.11 30.02 -27.23
N ASP A 107 0.88 30.49 -27.02
CA ASP A 107 0.43 31.83 -27.37
C ASP A 107 1.12 32.95 -26.59
N LYS A 108 1.73 32.67 -25.43
CA LYS A 108 2.57 33.63 -24.70
C LYS A 108 4.05 33.48 -25.06
N LEU A 109 4.54 32.24 -25.11
CA LEU A 109 5.96 31.93 -25.32
C LEU A 109 6.44 32.36 -26.71
N LEU A 110 5.60 32.22 -27.74
CA LEU A 110 6.00 32.51 -29.12
C LEU A 110 5.53 33.88 -29.63
N TYR A 111 4.68 34.59 -28.89
CA TYR A 111 4.11 35.86 -29.35
C TYR A 111 5.15 36.95 -29.60
N GLY A 112 6.21 37.01 -28.77
CA GLY A 112 7.31 37.96 -28.99
C GLY A 112 8.03 37.74 -30.33
N PHE A 113 8.22 36.48 -30.75
CA PHE A 113 8.82 36.15 -32.05
C PHE A 113 7.88 36.49 -33.21
N TYR A 114 6.59 36.21 -33.04
CA TYR A 114 5.57 36.60 -34.01
C TYR A 114 5.54 38.12 -34.22
N GLN A 115 5.43 38.89 -33.13
CA GLN A 115 5.41 40.36 -33.20
C GLN A 115 6.68 40.92 -33.84
N HIS A 116 7.85 40.37 -33.46
CA HIS A 116 9.12 40.76 -34.05
C HIS A 116 9.12 40.58 -35.57
N ASP A 117 8.74 39.40 -36.07
CA ASP A 117 8.81 39.09 -37.50
C ASP A 117 7.80 39.87 -38.32
N ILE A 118 6.58 40.09 -37.80
CA ILE A 118 5.56 40.93 -38.44
C ILE A 118 6.04 42.40 -38.51
N THR A 119 6.55 42.94 -37.40
CA THR A 119 6.99 44.35 -37.32
C THR A 119 8.14 44.66 -38.27
N HIS A 120 9.06 43.69 -38.45
CA HIS A 120 10.23 43.85 -39.32
C HIS A 120 9.99 43.37 -40.76
N GLY A 121 8.78 42.95 -41.11
CA GLY A 121 8.44 42.47 -42.45
C GLY A 121 9.12 41.16 -42.85
N VAL A 122 9.60 40.39 -41.86
CA VAL A 122 10.20 39.04 -42.06
C VAL A 122 9.11 38.03 -42.46
N LEU A 123 7.91 38.18 -41.88
CA LEU A 123 6.72 37.41 -42.21
C LEU A 123 5.53 38.33 -42.41
N THR A 124 4.61 37.92 -43.26
CA THR A 124 3.25 38.47 -43.32
C THR A 124 2.33 37.71 -42.36
N PRO A 125 1.21 38.30 -41.89
CA PRO A 125 0.23 37.57 -41.07
C PRO A 125 -0.29 36.29 -41.73
N ALA A 126 -0.43 36.29 -43.07
CA ALA A 126 -0.86 35.12 -43.83
C ALA A 126 0.17 33.98 -43.79
N GLN A 127 1.47 34.30 -43.93
CA GLN A 127 2.54 33.30 -43.83
C GLN A 127 2.70 32.78 -42.39
N ALA A 128 2.52 33.64 -41.39
CA ALA A 128 2.50 33.22 -39.98
C ALA A 128 1.35 32.25 -39.69
N TYR A 129 0.16 32.53 -40.25
CA TYR A 129 -1.00 31.66 -40.13
C TYR A 129 -0.77 30.29 -40.78
N GLU A 130 -0.16 30.24 -41.96
CA GLU A 130 0.21 28.98 -42.64
C GLU A 130 1.16 28.12 -41.79
N ILE A 131 2.14 28.75 -41.12
CA ILE A 131 3.04 28.05 -40.19
C ILE A 131 2.26 27.48 -39.00
N VAL A 132 1.28 28.21 -38.48
CA VAL A 132 0.43 27.78 -37.37
C VAL A 132 -0.48 26.61 -37.77
N GLU A 133 -1.11 26.65 -38.95
CA GLU A 133 -1.89 25.54 -39.49
C GLU A 133 -1.02 24.29 -39.71
N CYS A 134 0.18 24.46 -40.27
CA CYS A 134 1.13 23.37 -40.44
C CYS A 134 1.54 22.73 -39.11
N LEU A 135 1.80 23.54 -38.07
CA LEU A 135 2.11 23.03 -36.74
C LEU A 135 0.93 22.27 -36.13
N TRP A 136 -0.29 22.78 -36.28
CA TRP A 136 -1.50 22.11 -35.83
C TRP A 136 -1.67 20.73 -36.48
N LEU A 137 -1.46 20.62 -37.79
CA LEU A 137 -1.46 19.34 -38.51
C LEU A 137 -0.45 18.36 -37.91
N LYS A 138 0.79 18.80 -37.69
CA LYS A 138 1.86 17.98 -37.12
C LYS A 138 1.59 17.55 -35.68
N LEU A 139 0.90 18.37 -34.90
CA LEU A 139 0.44 18.03 -33.55
C LEU A 139 -0.72 17.03 -33.57
N SER A 140 -1.61 17.13 -34.54
CA SER A 140 -2.70 16.16 -34.76
C SER A 140 -2.18 14.80 -35.25
N GLU A 141 -1.14 14.75 -36.09
CA GLU A 141 -0.48 13.49 -36.50
C GLU A 141 0.08 12.69 -35.31
N LEU A 142 0.60 13.38 -34.28
CA LEU A 142 1.04 12.74 -33.04
C LEU A 142 -0.14 12.15 -32.25
N SER A 143 -1.35 12.64 -32.51
CA SER A 143 -2.57 12.18 -31.89
C SER A 143 -3.29 11.09 -32.71
N GLU A 144 -3.21 11.05 -34.05
CA GLU A 144 -3.86 10.04 -34.92
C GLU A 144 -3.29 8.62 -34.82
N VAL A 145 -2.11 8.41 -34.22
CA VAL A 145 -1.61 7.07 -33.82
C VAL A 145 -2.43 6.47 -32.66
N ARG A 146 -3.37 7.23 -32.10
CA ARG A 146 -4.29 6.88 -31.01
C ARG A 146 -5.70 6.66 -31.60
N ALA A 147 -6.31 5.51 -31.28
CA ALA A 147 -7.56 4.90 -31.78
C ALA A 147 -8.77 5.86 -31.99
N PRO A 148 -9.86 5.42 -32.70
CA PRO A 148 -10.90 6.29 -33.26
C PRO A 148 -11.95 6.74 -32.21
N CYS A 149 -11.51 7.49 -31.20
CA CYS A 149 -12.39 8.20 -30.26
C CYS A 149 -11.96 9.67 -30.15
N GLU A 150 -12.91 10.51 -29.72
CA GLU A 150 -12.72 11.97 -29.60
C GLU A 150 -11.49 12.31 -28.74
N GLN A 151 -10.66 13.25 -29.20
CA GLN A 151 -9.37 13.57 -28.59
C GLN A 151 -9.44 14.89 -27.82
N ASP A 152 -8.95 14.89 -26.58
CA ASP A 152 -8.68 16.11 -25.82
C ASP A 152 -7.46 16.83 -26.43
N GLY A 153 -7.64 18.08 -26.86
CA GLY A 153 -6.65 18.88 -27.58
C GLY A 153 -5.66 19.60 -26.67
N TYR A 154 -4.56 20.07 -27.28
CA TYR A 154 -3.47 20.74 -26.60
C TYR A 154 -3.94 22.04 -25.93
N PRO A 155 -3.62 22.29 -24.65
CA PRO A 155 -3.94 23.56 -23.97
C PRO A 155 -2.93 24.63 -24.41
N MET A 156 -3.07 25.10 -25.65
CA MET A 156 -2.17 26.08 -26.27
C MET A 156 -2.35 27.51 -25.70
N PHE A 157 -3.32 27.71 -24.81
CA PHE A 157 -3.69 28.98 -24.20
C PHE A 157 -3.32 28.97 -22.72
N ASP A 158 -2.45 29.89 -22.30
CA ASP A 158 -2.07 30.01 -20.89
C ASP A 158 -3.25 30.36 -19.97
N ALA A 159 -4.22 31.13 -20.47
CA ALA A 159 -5.41 31.51 -19.71
C ALA A 159 -6.31 30.30 -19.33
N MET A 160 -6.30 29.24 -20.15
CA MET A 160 -7.07 28.02 -19.86
C MET A 160 -6.43 27.19 -18.74
N LEU A 161 -5.12 27.36 -18.50
CA LEU A 161 -4.39 26.81 -17.36
C LEU A 161 -4.83 27.42 -16.02
N HIS A 162 -5.45 28.61 -16.07
CA HIS A 162 -6.02 29.32 -14.92
C HIS A 162 -7.55 29.18 -14.81
N GLY A 163 -8.16 28.26 -15.57
CA GLY A 163 -9.58 27.92 -15.46
C GLY A 163 -10.54 28.86 -16.20
N VAL A 164 -10.04 29.68 -17.14
CA VAL A 164 -10.86 30.57 -17.97
C VAL A 164 -11.44 29.78 -19.15
N SER A 165 -12.76 29.91 -19.38
CA SER A 165 -13.45 29.30 -20.53
C SER A 165 -13.04 30.00 -21.82
N ILE A 166 -13.04 29.29 -22.94
CA ILE A 166 -12.67 29.89 -24.24
C ILE A 166 -13.69 30.92 -24.75
N ASP A 167 -14.93 30.78 -24.28
CA ASP A 167 -16.02 31.72 -24.57
C ASP A 167 -16.14 32.82 -23.50
N ASP A 168 -15.19 32.91 -22.57
CA ASP A 168 -15.16 33.94 -21.54
C ASP A 168 -14.78 35.30 -22.16
N PRO A 169 -15.64 36.34 -22.04
CA PRO A 169 -15.33 37.67 -22.56
C PRO A 169 -14.12 38.35 -21.88
N ALA A 170 -13.64 37.83 -20.74
CA ALA A 170 -12.40 38.25 -20.09
C ALA A 170 -11.14 37.62 -20.68
N LEU A 171 -11.27 36.63 -21.58
CA LEU A 171 -10.15 35.98 -22.25
C LEU A 171 -9.51 36.96 -23.26
N VAL A 172 -8.33 37.49 -22.92
CA VAL A 172 -7.56 38.30 -23.86
C VAL A 172 -6.83 37.38 -24.84
N ILE A 173 -7.46 37.16 -25.99
CA ILE A 173 -6.93 36.44 -27.15
C ILE A 173 -5.98 37.38 -27.90
N ASN A 174 -4.69 37.05 -27.97
CA ASN A 174 -3.77 37.77 -28.86
C ASN A 174 -3.90 37.24 -30.30
N GLU A 175 -3.25 37.90 -31.26
CA GLU A 175 -3.37 37.50 -32.68
C GLU A 175 -2.99 36.03 -32.92
N LEU A 176 -2.00 35.51 -32.19
CA LEU A 176 -1.57 34.11 -32.30
C LEU A 176 -2.61 33.14 -31.71
N SER A 177 -3.23 33.52 -30.59
CA SER A 177 -4.38 32.80 -30.01
C SER A 177 -5.53 32.70 -31.02
N ALA A 178 -5.83 33.76 -31.77
CA ALA A 178 -6.86 33.76 -32.81
C ALA A 178 -6.50 32.86 -34.01
N MET A 179 -5.24 32.88 -34.44
CA MET A 179 -4.73 32.00 -35.50
C MET A 179 -4.85 30.52 -35.12
N LEU A 180 -4.52 30.15 -33.89
CA LEU A 180 -4.66 28.77 -33.41
C LEU A 180 -6.13 28.29 -33.44
N LEU A 181 -7.07 29.16 -33.09
CA LEU A 181 -8.51 28.85 -33.12
C LEU A 181 -9.04 28.67 -34.54
N ALA A 182 -8.61 29.53 -35.46
CA ALA A 182 -8.98 29.43 -36.86
C ALA A 182 -8.39 28.16 -37.50
N ALA A 183 -7.12 27.85 -37.24
CA ALA A 183 -6.46 26.64 -37.73
C ALA A 183 -7.19 25.36 -37.28
N ARG A 184 -7.54 25.28 -35.99
CA ARG A 184 -8.35 24.17 -35.46
C ARG A 184 -9.67 24.03 -36.21
N ARG A 185 -10.45 25.12 -36.33
CA ARG A 185 -11.76 25.11 -37.00
C ARG A 185 -11.65 24.68 -38.47
N ASN A 186 -10.61 25.14 -39.16
CA ASN A 186 -10.37 24.76 -40.55
C ASN A 186 -10.07 23.27 -40.69
N LEU A 187 -9.23 22.72 -39.81
CA LEU A 187 -8.90 21.29 -39.81
C LEU A 187 -10.11 20.41 -39.46
N GLU A 188 -10.92 20.81 -38.49
CA GLU A 188 -12.19 20.14 -38.15
C GLU A 188 -13.17 20.13 -39.34
N ASN A 189 -13.23 21.22 -40.12
CA ASN A 189 -14.07 21.30 -41.32
C ASN A 189 -13.57 20.40 -42.46
N ILE A 190 -12.24 20.26 -42.60
CA ILE A 190 -11.62 19.44 -43.66
C ILE A 190 -11.75 17.95 -43.34
N ASN A 191 -11.58 17.56 -42.09
CA ASN A 191 -11.74 16.19 -41.64
C ASN A 191 -12.60 16.13 -40.36
N PRO A 192 -13.93 15.91 -40.48
CA PRO A 192 -14.84 15.87 -39.34
C PRO A 192 -14.54 14.76 -38.31
N ALA A 193 -13.69 13.78 -38.66
CA ALA A 193 -13.23 12.75 -37.73
C ALA A 193 -12.14 13.26 -36.76
N LEU A 194 -11.44 14.35 -37.10
CA LEU A 194 -10.49 15.04 -36.23
C LEU A 194 -11.23 16.01 -35.29
N ARG A 195 -12.03 15.48 -34.35
CA ARG A 195 -12.66 16.31 -33.30
C ARG A 195 -11.64 16.64 -32.22
N ILE A 196 -10.99 17.81 -32.34
CA ILE A 196 -9.98 18.29 -31.39
C ILE A 196 -10.69 19.08 -30.30
N ARG A 197 -10.89 18.57 -29.08
CA ARG A 197 -11.50 19.37 -28.00
C ARG A 197 -10.50 20.42 -27.48
N LEU A 198 -10.90 21.68 -27.29
CA LEU A 198 -10.07 22.60 -26.49
C LEU A 198 -10.31 22.30 -25.02
N PHE A 199 -9.24 22.25 -24.23
CA PHE A 199 -9.25 21.85 -22.81
C PHE A 199 -10.43 22.46 -22.03
N GLY A 200 -11.42 21.65 -21.66
CA GLY A 200 -12.67 22.12 -21.05
C GLY A 200 -12.51 22.43 -19.56
N GLY A 201 -11.86 23.54 -19.21
CA GLY A 201 -11.87 24.07 -17.86
C GLY A 201 -13.23 24.71 -17.54
N GLN A 202 -14.12 23.98 -16.86
CA GLN A 202 -15.19 24.61 -16.08
C GLN A 202 -15.20 24.08 -14.64
N SER A 203 -14.75 24.96 -13.73
CA SER A 203 -15.11 24.93 -12.33
C SER A 203 -16.58 25.36 -12.21
N VAL A 204 -17.49 24.43 -11.92
CA VAL A 204 -18.84 24.79 -11.49
C VAL A 204 -18.76 25.30 -10.05
N CYS A 205 -18.53 26.60 -9.91
CA CYS A 205 -18.78 27.32 -8.68
C CYS A 205 -20.29 27.49 -8.54
N HIS A 206 -20.95 26.56 -7.86
CA HIS A 206 -22.20 26.89 -7.17
C HIS A 206 -21.83 27.36 -5.77
N ALA A 207 -21.88 28.67 -5.56
CA ALA A 207 -21.98 29.24 -4.23
C ALA A 207 -23.34 28.84 -3.62
N GLN A 208 -23.43 27.63 -3.08
CA GLN A 208 -24.46 27.27 -2.12
C GLN A 208 -23.86 27.47 -0.72
N ARG A 209 -24.42 28.42 0.02
CA ARG A 209 -24.25 28.51 1.46
C ARG A 209 -24.81 27.22 2.05
N TYR A 210 -23.95 26.28 2.42
CA TYR A 210 -24.36 25.13 3.21
C TYR A 210 -24.22 25.48 4.69
N ALA A 211 -25.36 25.71 5.33
CA ALA A 211 -25.48 25.45 6.76
C ALA A 211 -25.16 23.97 7.01
N ALA A 212 -24.58 23.66 8.17
CA ALA A 212 -24.31 22.30 8.61
C ALA A 212 -25.51 21.40 8.29
N ALA A 213 -25.25 20.32 7.54
CA ALA A 213 -26.27 19.32 7.27
C ALA A 213 -26.76 18.76 8.60
N SER A 214 -28.07 18.87 8.84
CA SER A 214 -28.73 18.07 9.86
C SER A 214 -28.39 16.58 9.63
N PRO A 215 -28.21 15.77 10.69
CA PRO A 215 -27.96 14.35 10.53
C PRO A 215 -29.02 13.75 9.60
N GLN A 216 -28.56 13.10 8.53
CA GLN A 216 -29.43 12.28 7.70
C GLN A 216 -30.13 11.26 8.61
N PRO A 217 -31.45 11.11 8.54
CA PRO A 217 -32.13 10.06 9.29
C PRO A 217 -31.56 8.72 8.83
N THR A 218 -31.13 7.92 9.80
CA THR A 218 -30.86 6.49 9.63
C THR A 218 -32.04 5.89 8.86
N PRO A 219 -31.84 5.14 7.77
CA PRO A 219 -32.96 4.46 7.12
C PRO A 219 -33.69 3.61 8.16
N ALA A 220 -35.01 3.71 8.16
CA ALA A 220 -35.87 2.94 9.05
C ALA A 220 -35.53 1.45 8.91
N ALA A 221 -35.54 0.72 10.04
CA ALA A 221 -35.31 -0.72 10.07
C ALA A 221 -36.19 -1.42 9.00
N GLY A 222 -35.54 -2.04 8.01
CA GLY A 222 -36.22 -2.78 6.93
C GLY A 222 -36.09 -2.24 5.51
N GLN A 223 -35.44 -1.10 5.25
CA GLN A 223 -35.09 -0.69 3.87
C GLN A 223 -33.73 -1.25 3.43
N LEU A 224 -33.74 -2.03 2.34
CA LEU A 224 -32.54 -2.55 1.68
C LEU A 224 -31.59 -1.42 1.26
N MET A 225 -30.33 -1.48 1.70
CA MET A 225 -29.32 -0.54 1.20
C MET A 225 -29.04 -0.78 -0.30
N PRO A 226 -28.89 0.28 -1.11
CA PRO A 226 -28.55 0.14 -2.52
C PRO A 226 -27.26 -0.67 -2.72
N GLY A 227 -27.33 -1.71 -3.56
CA GLY A 227 -26.21 -2.59 -3.87
C GLY A 227 -26.03 -3.79 -2.93
N LEU A 228 -26.89 -3.98 -1.94
CA LEU A 228 -26.93 -5.19 -1.10
C LEU A 228 -28.13 -6.06 -1.46
N THR A 229 -27.93 -7.38 -1.38
CA THR A 229 -29.03 -8.34 -1.35
C THR A 229 -29.66 -8.41 0.06
N PRO A 230 -30.87 -8.99 0.21
CA PRO A 230 -31.47 -9.21 1.53
C PRO A 230 -30.59 -10.04 2.47
N ARG A 231 -29.85 -11.00 1.93
CA ARG A 231 -28.87 -11.81 2.67
C ARG A 231 -27.77 -10.93 3.25
N LEU A 232 -27.15 -10.09 2.42
CA LEU A 232 -26.01 -9.25 2.83
C LEU A 232 -26.41 -8.16 3.80
N GLN A 233 -27.64 -7.65 3.71
CA GLN A 233 -28.19 -6.77 4.73
C GLN A 233 -28.23 -7.47 6.10
N ARG A 234 -28.76 -8.71 6.18
CA ARG A 234 -28.80 -9.47 7.44
C ARG A 234 -27.42 -9.77 8.01
N LEU A 235 -26.46 -10.16 7.17
CA LEU A 235 -25.08 -10.39 7.60
C LEU A 235 -24.44 -9.13 8.17
N ARG A 236 -24.64 -7.98 7.49
CA ARG A 236 -24.15 -6.70 7.97
C ARG A 236 -24.78 -6.29 9.30
N ASP A 237 -26.09 -6.44 9.42
CA ASP A 237 -26.83 -6.07 10.65
C ASP A 237 -26.33 -6.93 11.82
N ASN A 238 -26.17 -8.23 11.62
CA ASN A 238 -25.59 -9.14 12.62
C ASN A 238 -24.14 -8.76 13.02
N TYR A 239 -23.32 -8.32 12.07
CA TYR A 239 -21.98 -7.78 12.36
C TYR A 239 -22.03 -6.51 13.23
N LEU A 240 -22.96 -5.58 12.94
CA LEU A 240 -23.10 -4.33 13.69
C LEU A 240 -23.65 -4.54 15.11
N ASP A 241 -24.45 -5.57 15.31
CA ASP A 241 -24.96 -5.98 16.63
C ASP A 241 -23.89 -6.65 17.49
N ALA A 242 -22.86 -7.25 16.88
CA ALA A 242 -21.78 -7.93 17.59
C ALA A 242 -20.91 -6.96 18.41
N ARG A 243 -20.80 -7.23 19.71
CA ARG A 243 -19.95 -6.51 20.66
C ARG A 243 -18.54 -7.13 20.71
N PRO A 244 -17.46 -6.33 20.58
CA PRO A 244 -16.09 -6.80 20.71
C PRO A 244 -15.87 -7.52 22.05
N SER A 245 -15.19 -8.67 22.00
CA SER A 245 -15.01 -9.53 23.18
C SER A 245 -13.63 -10.22 23.20
N VAL A 246 -13.28 -10.79 24.35
CA VAL A 246 -12.07 -11.58 24.55
C VAL A 246 -12.43 -13.06 24.59
N SER A 247 -11.68 -13.89 23.86
CA SER A 247 -11.78 -15.35 23.89
C SER A 247 -10.51 -15.96 24.48
N ILE A 248 -10.65 -16.92 25.39
CA ILE A 248 -9.52 -17.54 26.11
C ILE A 248 -9.20 -18.98 25.68
N TYR A 249 -9.93 -19.56 24.72
CA TYR A 249 -9.73 -20.96 24.31
C TYR A 249 -8.28 -21.22 23.84
N ARG A 250 -7.71 -20.26 23.11
CA ARG A 250 -6.31 -20.30 22.64
C ARG A 250 -5.34 -20.22 23.81
N ALA A 251 -5.58 -19.34 24.77
CA ALA A 251 -4.77 -19.23 25.99
C ALA A 251 -4.76 -20.54 26.79
N LEU A 252 -5.91 -21.21 26.91
CA LEU A 252 -6.04 -22.51 27.56
C LEU A 252 -5.23 -23.60 26.83
N ALA A 253 -5.44 -23.75 25.51
CA ALA A 253 -4.73 -24.75 24.71
C ALA A 253 -3.20 -24.57 24.78
N PHE A 254 -2.72 -23.32 24.64
CA PHE A 254 -1.28 -23.02 24.73
C PHE A 254 -0.72 -23.30 26.13
N THR A 255 -1.49 -22.98 27.19
CA THR A 255 -1.10 -23.23 28.58
C THR A 255 -1.00 -24.73 28.86
N GLU A 256 -1.97 -25.53 28.42
CA GLU A 256 -1.98 -26.98 28.63
C GLU A 256 -0.82 -27.66 27.91
N VAL A 257 -0.60 -27.34 26.63
CA VAL A 257 0.50 -27.91 25.85
C VAL A 257 1.86 -27.52 26.46
N ALA A 258 2.03 -26.27 26.88
CA ALA A 258 3.28 -25.82 27.51
C ALA A 258 3.51 -26.46 28.89
N LYS A 259 2.47 -26.65 29.71
CA LYS A 259 2.57 -27.36 31.00
C LYS A 259 3.01 -28.81 30.81
N ASN A 260 2.49 -29.48 29.78
CA ASN A 260 2.71 -30.91 29.54
C ASN A 260 4.01 -31.21 28.76
N ASN A 261 4.71 -30.20 28.24
CA ASN A 261 5.90 -30.39 27.41
C ASN A 261 7.09 -29.50 27.83
N PRO A 262 7.57 -29.58 29.09
CA PRO A 262 8.69 -28.78 29.54
C PRO A 262 9.97 -29.14 28.77
N GLY A 263 10.73 -28.12 28.35
CA GLY A 263 11.99 -28.29 27.61
C GLY A 263 11.85 -28.58 26.11
N LEU A 264 10.62 -28.60 25.58
CA LEU A 264 10.40 -28.71 24.14
C LEU A 264 10.96 -27.46 23.41
N PRO A 265 11.61 -27.60 22.23
CA PRO A 265 12.09 -26.45 21.47
C PRO A 265 10.96 -25.47 21.14
N THR A 266 11.20 -24.17 21.33
CA THR A 266 10.15 -23.12 21.28
C THR A 266 9.30 -23.16 20.02
N ILE A 267 9.91 -23.34 18.83
CA ILE A 267 9.18 -23.42 17.56
C ILE A 267 8.24 -24.63 17.50
N LEU A 268 8.65 -25.77 18.06
CA LEU A 268 7.81 -26.96 18.15
C LEU A 268 6.72 -26.81 19.20
N LEU A 269 7.03 -26.16 20.33
CA LEU A 269 6.06 -25.87 21.36
C LEU A 269 4.93 -25.01 20.79
N ARG A 270 5.26 -23.92 20.10
CA ARG A 270 4.25 -23.07 19.46
C ARG A 270 3.47 -23.79 18.37
N ALA A 271 4.10 -24.58 17.51
CA ALA A 271 3.39 -25.32 16.48
C ALA A 271 2.44 -26.38 17.06
N LYS A 272 2.83 -27.10 18.11
CA LYS A 272 1.95 -28.05 18.80
C LYS A 272 0.81 -27.35 19.53
N SER A 273 1.09 -26.22 20.19
CA SER A 273 0.05 -25.42 20.84
C SER A 273 -0.95 -24.85 19.83
N PHE A 274 -0.47 -24.35 18.69
CA PHE A 274 -1.30 -23.88 17.59
C PHE A 274 -2.17 -25.01 17.03
N ARG A 275 -1.59 -26.18 16.74
CA ARG A 275 -2.33 -27.35 16.28
C ARG A 275 -3.41 -27.76 17.28
N ALA A 276 -3.08 -27.84 18.56
CA ALA A 276 -4.05 -28.15 19.61
C ALA A 276 -5.19 -27.12 19.64
N ALA A 277 -4.87 -25.82 19.55
CA ALA A 277 -5.85 -24.75 19.46
C ALA A 277 -6.75 -24.87 18.21
N CYS A 278 -6.21 -25.22 17.04
CA CYS A 278 -6.98 -25.49 15.83
C CYS A 278 -7.93 -26.70 15.97
N GLU A 279 -7.46 -27.77 16.63
CA GLU A 279 -8.24 -28.99 16.87
C GLU A 279 -9.34 -28.77 17.92
N SER A 280 -9.17 -27.82 18.84
CA SER A 280 -10.15 -27.48 19.88
C SER A 280 -10.94 -26.19 19.62
N ALA A 281 -10.62 -25.42 18.58
CA ALA A 281 -11.26 -24.14 18.30
C ALA A 281 -12.78 -24.30 18.13
N PRO A 282 -13.62 -23.41 18.67
CA PRO A 282 -15.05 -23.40 18.35
C PRO A 282 -15.28 -23.28 16.84
N ILE A 283 -16.24 -24.05 16.32
CA ILE A 283 -16.64 -23.97 14.90
C ILE A 283 -17.91 -23.16 14.79
N LEU A 284 -17.80 -21.98 14.18
CA LEU A 284 -18.92 -21.07 13.94
C LEU A 284 -19.25 -20.99 12.45
N ILE A 285 -20.51 -21.31 12.11
CA ILE A 285 -21.13 -21.02 10.82
C ILE A 285 -22.40 -20.24 11.15
N GLN A 286 -22.42 -18.96 10.85
CA GLN A 286 -23.57 -18.09 11.14
C GLN A 286 -24.68 -18.31 10.09
N PRO A 287 -25.94 -17.96 10.41
CA PRO A 287 -26.97 -17.86 9.40
C PRO A 287 -26.50 -17.00 8.23
N ASP A 288 -26.97 -17.31 7.02
CA ASP A 288 -26.71 -16.53 5.79
C ASP A 288 -25.26 -16.50 5.26
N GLU A 289 -24.25 -16.99 5.98
CA GLU A 289 -22.85 -16.93 5.53
C GLU A 289 -22.58 -17.76 4.27
N LEU A 290 -21.75 -17.21 3.37
CA LEU A 290 -21.18 -17.89 2.20
C LEU A 290 -19.68 -18.24 2.39
N ILE A 291 -18.97 -17.38 3.11
CA ILE A 291 -17.61 -17.59 3.61
C ILE A 291 -17.71 -17.71 5.13
N VAL A 292 -17.15 -18.76 5.70
CA VAL A 292 -17.51 -19.23 7.05
C VAL A 292 -16.31 -19.44 7.95
N GLY A 293 -16.57 -19.64 9.24
CA GLY A 293 -15.56 -19.90 10.26
C GLY A 293 -15.22 -18.64 11.03
N HIS A 294 -15.01 -18.79 12.33
CA HIS A 294 -14.43 -17.77 13.19
C HIS A 294 -13.78 -18.51 14.38
N PRO A 295 -12.45 -18.62 14.45
CA PRO A 295 -11.80 -19.56 15.36
C PRO A 295 -11.96 -19.16 16.84
N CYS A 296 -12.27 -17.89 17.13
CA CYS A 296 -12.60 -17.41 18.47
C CYS A 296 -14.05 -17.67 18.91
N GLY A 297 -14.89 -18.22 18.03
CA GLY A 297 -16.25 -18.68 18.34
C GLY A 297 -17.35 -17.61 18.30
N LYS A 298 -17.00 -16.34 18.09
CA LYS A 298 -17.92 -15.21 17.98
C LYS A 298 -17.31 -14.12 17.09
N PRO A 299 -18.07 -13.41 16.24
CA PRO A 299 -17.57 -12.26 15.51
C PRO A 299 -16.98 -11.21 16.47
N ARG A 300 -15.91 -10.52 16.04
CA ARG A 300 -15.25 -9.47 16.82
C ARG A 300 -14.67 -9.97 18.16
N ALA A 301 -14.30 -11.25 18.24
CA ALA A 301 -13.64 -11.82 19.42
C ALA A 301 -12.13 -11.96 19.19
N GLY A 302 -11.32 -11.30 20.03
CA GLY A 302 -9.86 -11.43 20.02
C GLY A 302 -9.38 -12.68 20.75
N ALA A 303 -8.24 -13.23 20.34
CA ALA A 303 -7.64 -14.41 20.97
C ALA A 303 -6.56 -14.02 22.01
N PHE A 304 -6.84 -14.23 23.30
CA PHE A 304 -5.88 -13.89 24.35
C PHE A 304 -4.58 -14.71 24.22
N SER A 305 -3.43 -14.02 24.18
CA SER A 305 -2.09 -14.60 24.01
C SER A 305 -1.17 -14.32 25.21
N PRO A 306 -1.33 -15.07 26.33
CA PRO A 306 -0.62 -14.81 27.58
C PRO A 306 0.91 -15.07 27.52
N ASP A 307 1.34 -15.89 26.58
CA ASP A 307 2.74 -16.10 26.21
C ASP A 307 3.40 -14.87 25.59
N ILE A 308 2.60 -13.96 25.03
CA ILE A 308 3.05 -12.66 24.54
C ILE A 308 2.95 -11.62 25.65
N ALA A 309 1.73 -11.33 26.13
CA ALA A 309 1.50 -10.36 27.21
C ALA A 309 0.23 -10.70 27.99
N TRP A 310 0.34 -10.75 29.32
CA TRP A 310 -0.80 -11.05 30.21
C TRP A 310 -1.02 -10.00 31.30
N ARG A 311 0.00 -9.19 31.65
CA ARG A 311 -0.03 -8.27 32.80
C ARG A 311 -1.14 -7.23 32.68
N TRP A 312 -1.21 -6.54 31.55
CA TRP A 312 -2.27 -5.55 31.30
C TRP A 312 -3.66 -6.19 31.28
N VAL A 313 -3.81 -7.41 30.75
CA VAL A 313 -5.11 -8.11 30.75
C VAL A 313 -5.54 -8.38 32.17
N LYS A 314 -4.65 -8.90 33.03
CA LYS A 314 -4.91 -9.15 34.45
C LYS A 314 -5.33 -7.88 35.18
N ASP A 315 -4.59 -6.78 34.96
CA ASP A 315 -4.82 -5.51 35.64
C ASP A 315 -6.14 -4.84 35.18
N GLU A 316 -6.53 -5.07 33.93
CA GLU A 316 -7.72 -4.48 33.31
C GLU A 316 -8.96 -5.43 33.32
N LEU A 317 -8.90 -6.65 33.89
CA LEU A 317 -10.00 -7.64 33.78
C LEU A 317 -11.39 -7.07 34.13
N ASP A 318 -11.47 -6.22 35.15
CA ASP A 318 -12.74 -5.66 35.64
C ASP A 318 -13.08 -4.27 35.06
N THR A 319 -12.12 -3.64 34.35
CA THR A 319 -12.29 -2.29 33.79
C THR A 319 -12.32 -2.29 32.27
N MET A 320 -11.83 -3.34 31.60
CA MET A 320 -11.71 -3.42 30.14
C MET A 320 -13.06 -3.30 29.42
N SER A 321 -14.17 -3.71 30.03
CA SER A 321 -15.50 -3.58 29.42
C SER A 321 -16.07 -2.16 29.47
N THR A 322 -15.48 -1.27 30.28
CA THR A 322 -15.95 0.11 30.48
C THR A 322 -14.88 1.17 30.20
N ARG A 323 -13.68 0.76 29.79
CA ARG A 323 -12.60 1.69 29.47
C ARG A 323 -12.98 2.60 28.28
N PRO A 324 -12.45 3.83 28.21
CA PRO A 324 -12.94 4.85 27.27
C PRO A 324 -12.74 4.50 25.78
N GLN A 325 -11.69 3.75 25.46
CA GLN A 325 -11.33 3.39 24.09
C GLN A 325 -11.22 1.87 23.96
N ASP A 326 -11.85 1.34 22.92
CA ASP A 326 -11.90 -0.08 22.59
C ASP A 326 -12.25 -0.99 23.78
N PRO A 327 -13.42 -0.80 24.44
CA PRO A 327 -13.85 -1.70 25.50
C PRO A 327 -14.13 -3.12 24.99
N PHE A 328 -13.75 -4.13 25.76
CA PHE A 328 -14.01 -5.53 25.43
C PHE A 328 -14.89 -6.22 26.48
N GLU A 329 -15.87 -6.96 26.00
CA GLU A 329 -16.63 -7.89 26.84
C GLU A 329 -15.79 -9.13 27.17
N ILE A 330 -15.83 -9.57 28.42
CA ILE A 330 -15.22 -10.82 28.88
C ILE A 330 -16.13 -11.45 29.94
N ALA A 331 -16.38 -12.76 29.81
CA ALA A 331 -17.23 -13.48 30.75
C ALA A 331 -16.57 -13.61 32.13
N GLU A 332 -17.36 -13.59 33.21
CA GLU A 332 -16.83 -13.74 34.58
C GLU A 332 -16.11 -15.08 34.79
N GLU A 333 -16.60 -16.15 34.17
CA GLU A 333 -15.95 -17.47 34.19
C GLU A 333 -14.55 -17.41 33.57
N ASP A 334 -14.41 -16.71 32.44
CA ASP A 334 -13.12 -16.52 31.77
C ASP A 334 -12.16 -15.68 32.61
N LYS A 335 -12.66 -14.63 33.29
CA LYS A 335 -11.84 -13.84 34.23
C LYS A 335 -11.30 -14.71 35.37
N GLN A 336 -12.12 -15.60 35.92
CA GLN A 336 -11.70 -16.51 36.98
C GLN A 336 -10.60 -17.47 36.47
N ILE A 337 -10.80 -18.08 35.30
CA ILE A 337 -9.82 -18.96 34.67
C ILE A 337 -8.50 -18.23 34.40
N ILE A 338 -8.55 -16.98 33.93
CA ILE A 338 -7.35 -16.16 33.72
C ILE A 338 -6.57 -16.01 35.02
N ARG A 339 -7.24 -15.62 36.11
CA ARG A 339 -6.63 -15.38 37.43
C ARG A 339 -6.04 -16.65 38.03
N GLU A 340 -6.74 -17.77 37.94
CA GLU A 340 -6.42 -19.00 38.68
C GLU A 340 -5.53 -19.99 37.91
N GLN A 341 -5.63 -20.03 36.58
CA GLN A 341 -4.99 -21.09 35.78
C GLN A 341 -3.96 -20.59 34.77
N ILE A 342 -4.22 -19.43 34.15
CA ILE A 342 -3.40 -18.89 33.06
C ILE A 342 -2.27 -18.02 33.63
N VAL A 343 -2.61 -16.97 34.37
CA VAL A 343 -1.62 -16.03 34.94
C VAL A 343 -0.53 -16.74 35.75
N PRO A 344 -0.84 -17.65 36.70
CA PRO A 344 0.20 -18.28 37.53
C PRO A 344 1.21 -19.11 36.73
N PHE A 345 0.86 -19.55 35.53
CA PHE A 345 1.78 -20.30 34.67
C PHE A 345 2.68 -19.40 33.82
N TRP A 346 2.13 -18.30 33.30
CA TRP A 346 2.83 -17.41 32.38
C TRP A 346 3.65 -16.31 33.07
N GLU A 347 3.47 -16.12 34.38
CA GLU A 347 4.29 -15.22 35.18
C GLU A 347 5.79 -15.54 35.06
N GLY A 348 6.57 -14.53 34.71
CA GLY A 348 8.01 -14.62 34.44
C GLY A 348 8.38 -15.31 33.13
N ARG A 349 7.43 -15.56 32.21
CA ARG A 349 7.67 -16.29 30.95
C ARG A 349 7.26 -15.53 29.69
N SER A 350 6.47 -14.47 29.83
CA SER A 350 5.92 -13.78 28.67
C SER A 350 6.96 -12.95 27.91
N LEU A 351 6.70 -12.73 26.63
CA LEU A 351 7.49 -11.84 25.79
C LEU A 351 7.62 -10.44 26.40
N ASP A 352 6.51 -9.92 26.90
CA ASP A 352 6.38 -8.62 27.55
C ASP A 352 7.35 -8.48 28.74
N GLU A 353 7.33 -9.42 29.68
CA GLU A 353 8.19 -9.37 30.87
C GLU A 353 9.68 -9.48 30.52
N ILE A 354 10.02 -10.37 29.57
CA ILE A 354 11.41 -10.58 29.14
C ILE A 354 11.95 -9.33 28.42
N CYS A 355 11.11 -8.69 27.61
CA CYS A 355 11.47 -7.48 26.88
C CYS A 355 11.61 -6.28 27.83
N GLU A 356 10.69 -6.09 28.78
CA GLU A 356 10.82 -5.07 29.83
C GLU A 356 12.13 -5.25 30.64
N ALA A 357 12.46 -6.48 31.04
CA ALA A 357 13.68 -6.75 31.79
C ALA A 357 14.94 -6.31 31.01
N GLN A 358 14.99 -6.60 29.71
CA GLN A 358 16.10 -6.18 28.84
C GLN A 358 16.08 -4.66 28.55
N TYR A 359 14.90 -4.04 28.44
CA TYR A 359 14.78 -2.59 28.32
C TYR A 359 15.29 -1.86 29.56
N ARG A 360 14.99 -2.38 30.76
CA ARG A 360 15.51 -1.84 32.03
C ARG A 360 17.02 -1.99 32.12
N GLU A 361 17.56 -3.15 31.76
CA GLU A 361 19.00 -3.39 31.76
C GLU A 361 19.75 -2.48 30.79
N ALA A 362 19.22 -2.29 29.58
CA ALA A 362 19.80 -1.42 28.56
C ALA A 362 19.62 0.09 28.83
N GLY A 363 18.90 0.46 29.90
CA GLY A 363 18.63 1.85 30.25
C GLY A 363 17.65 2.57 29.31
N VAL A 364 16.78 1.83 28.61
CA VAL A 364 15.77 2.39 27.70
C VAL A 364 14.35 2.38 28.28
N TRP A 365 14.15 1.80 29.47
CA TRP A 365 12.82 1.69 30.07
C TRP A 365 12.18 3.03 30.43
N SER A 366 12.88 3.95 31.12
CA SER A 366 12.30 5.24 31.52
C SER A 366 11.85 6.05 30.30
N PHE A 367 12.67 6.01 29.24
CA PHE A 367 12.45 6.65 27.95
C PHE A 367 11.18 6.12 27.23
N SER A 368 10.87 4.84 27.42
CA SER A 368 9.73 4.16 26.81
C SER A 368 8.56 3.97 27.78
N GLY A 369 8.66 3.00 28.70
CA GLY A 369 7.55 2.52 29.53
C GLY A 369 7.14 3.41 30.69
N GLU A 370 7.84 4.53 30.92
CA GLU A 370 7.47 5.52 31.96
C GLU A 370 7.09 6.86 31.35
N THR A 371 7.92 7.41 30.45
CA THR A 371 7.75 8.77 29.91
C THR A 371 7.24 8.82 28.47
N PHE A 372 7.23 7.70 27.74
CA PHE A 372 6.69 7.60 26.38
C PHE A 372 7.29 8.61 25.38
N VAL A 373 8.57 8.98 25.55
CA VAL A 373 9.28 9.82 24.56
C VAL A 373 9.38 9.06 23.24
N SER A 374 9.70 7.77 23.33
CA SER A 374 9.45 6.80 22.27
C SER A 374 8.79 5.58 22.91
N ASP A 375 7.53 5.35 22.61
CA ASP A 375 6.81 4.16 23.07
C ASP A 375 7.29 2.93 22.28
N LEU A 376 8.06 2.06 22.92
CA LEU A 376 8.59 0.81 22.36
C LEU A 376 7.71 -0.41 22.67
N SER A 377 6.48 -0.20 23.13
CA SER A 377 5.62 -1.27 23.63
C SER A 377 4.99 -2.12 22.53
N TYR A 378 4.90 -1.64 21.28
CA TYR A 378 4.15 -2.33 20.21
C TYR A 378 4.60 -3.80 20.03
N HIS A 379 5.89 -4.04 19.75
CA HIS A 379 6.43 -5.42 19.71
C HIS A 379 6.89 -5.96 21.07
N GLN A 380 6.72 -5.21 22.16
CA GLN A 380 6.87 -5.73 23.52
C GLN A 380 5.63 -6.54 23.93
N ILE A 381 4.42 -6.08 23.56
CA ILE A 381 3.17 -6.66 24.07
C ILE A 381 2.29 -7.31 22.99
N ASN A 382 2.70 -7.30 21.73
CA ASN A 382 1.97 -7.92 20.62
C ASN A 382 2.83 -8.93 19.85
N GLY A 383 2.16 -9.79 19.09
CA GLY A 383 2.78 -10.67 18.11
C GLY A 383 3.52 -9.90 17.01
N GLY A 384 4.05 -10.64 16.03
CA GLY A 384 4.80 -10.06 14.92
C GLY A 384 3.96 -9.12 14.06
N GLY A 385 2.80 -9.59 13.61
CA GLY A 385 1.90 -8.84 12.73
C GLY A 385 2.60 -8.33 11.47
N ASP A 386 2.21 -7.13 11.06
CA ASP A 386 2.96 -6.27 10.14
C ASP A 386 3.35 -6.92 8.79
N THR A 387 2.56 -7.86 8.28
CA THR A 387 2.95 -8.68 7.13
C THR A 387 1.81 -8.91 6.16
N CYS A 388 2.10 -8.84 4.87
CA CYS A 388 1.27 -9.44 3.82
C CYS A 388 1.71 -10.90 3.59
N PRO A 389 0.96 -11.92 4.06
CA PRO A 389 1.30 -13.32 3.80
C PRO A 389 1.27 -13.63 2.31
N GLY A 390 2.04 -14.63 1.89
CA GLY A 390 2.14 -15.10 0.51
C GLY A 390 0.93 -15.88 0.04
N TYR A 391 -0.26 -15.29 0.14
CA TYR A 391 -1.48 -15.88 -0.40
C TYR A 391 -1.34 -16.18 -1.89
N ASP A 392 -0.80 -15.21 -2.63
CA ASP A 392 -0.59 -15.25 -4.08
C ASP A 392 0.45 -16.28 -4.51
N ILE A 393 1.61 -16.32 -3.85
CA ILE A 393 2.77 -17.10 -4.33
C ILE A 393 2.97 -18.44 -3.63
N LEU A 394 2.39 -18.66 -2.45
CA LEU A 394 2.57 -19.88 -1.66
C LEU A 394 1.24 -20.60 -1.42
N LEU A 395 0.25 -19.93 -0.81
CA LEU A 395 -1.01 -20.60 -0.48
C LEU A 395 -1.74 -21.05 -1.75
N PHE A 396 -1.83 -20.17 -2.75
CA PHE A 396 -2.58 -20.44 -3.98
C PHE A 396 -1.82 -21.30 -4.99
N THR A 397 -0.51 -21.49 -4.81
CA THR A 397 0.30 -22.32 -5.69
C THR A 397 0.53 -23.73 -5.14
N LYS A 398 0.53 -23.89 -3.80
CA LYS A 398 0.87 -25.16 -3.13
C LYS A 398 -0.25 -25.73 -2.26
N GLY A 399 -1.09 -24.89 -1.65
CA GLY A 399 -1.92 -25.28 -0.53
C GLY A 399 -1.10 -25.76 0.68
N MET A 400 -1.76 -26.04 1.80
CA MET A 400 -1.09 -26.58 2.99
C MET A 400 -0.50 -27.97 2.75
N ASN A 401 -1.10 -28.79 1.88
CA ASN A 401 -0.53 -30.09 1.48
C ASN A 401 0.81 -29.94 0.76
N GLY A 402 0.92 -29.02 -0.20
CA GLY A 402 2.18 -28.78 -0.92
C GLY A 402 3.26 -28.20 0.00
N ILE A 403 2.91 -27.26 0.87
CA ILE A 403 3.84 -26.70 1.87
C ILE A 403 4.33 -27.78 2.84
N LYS A 404 3.42 -28.65 3.33
CA LYS A 404 3.77 -29.78 4.18
C LYS A 404 4.69 -30.77 3.47
N ALA A 405 4.43 -31.06 2.19
CA ALA A 405 5.28 -31.94 1.38
C ALA A 405 6.70 -31.38 1.23
N ASP A 406 6.85 -30.07 0.96
CA ASP A 406 8.15 -29.39 0.91
C ASP A 406 8.91 -29.51 2.25
N ALA A 407 8.22 -29.28 3.37
CA ALA A 407 8.81 -29.42 4.70
C ALA A 407 9.25 -30.86 4.98
N GLN A 408 8.43 -31.86 4.62
CA GLN A 408 8.75 -33.27 4.79
C GLN A 408 9.96 -33.70 3.94
N GLN A 409 10.02 -33.25 2.68
CA GLN A 409 11.16 -33.54 1.81
C GLN A 409 12.46 -33.00 2.40
N ARG A 410 12.43 -31.77 2.93
CA ARG A 410 13.61 -31.14 3.54
C ARG A 410 13.99 -31.80 4.86
N LEU A 411 13.01 -32.16 5.69
CA LEU A 411 13.24 -32.91 6.92
C LEU A 411 13.93 -34.25 6.65
N ASN A 412 13.54 -34.97 5.60
CA ASN A 412 14.13 -36.26 5.24
C ASN A 412 15.60 -36.17 4.81
N ALA A 413 16.08 -34.98 4.44
CA ALA A 413 17.46 -34.74 4.01
C ALA A 413 18.39 -34.32 5.17
N LEU A 414 17.88 -34.24 6.41
CA LEU A 414 18.61 -33.77 7.58
C LEU A 414 18.84 -34.90 8.59
N SER A 415 19.87 -34.77 9.41
CA SER A 415 20.16 -35.73 10.50
C SER A 415 20.32 -35.02 11.84
N MET A 416 19.77 -35.61 12.90
CA MET A 416 19.99 -35.16 14.28
C MET A 416 21.44 -35.32 14.74
N GLU A 417 22.24 -36.13 14.03
CA GLU A 417 23.67 -36.29 14.30
C GLU A 417 24.49 -35.07 13.88
N ASN A 418 23.95 -34.23 12.98
CA ASN A 418 24.59 -33.00 12.51
C ASN A 418 24.10 -31.81 13.36
N PRO A 419 24.94 -31.19 14.21
CA PRO A 419 24.52 -30.10 15.08
C PRO A 419 23.91 -28.90 14.34
N GLU A 420 24.36 -28.62 13.12
CA GLU A 420 23.86 -27.54 12.26
C GLU A 420 22.47 -27.79 11.67
N ASP A 421 21.97 -29.02 11.76
CA ASP A 421 20.67 -29.43 11.22
C ASP A 421 19.58 -29.47 12.28
N ILE A 422 19.94 -29.58 13.56
CA ILE A 422 18.99 -29.69 14.69
C ILE A 422 17.93 -28.58 14.64
N ASP A 423 18.36 -27.33 14.51
CA ASP A 423 17.47 -26.17 14.45
C ASP A 423 16.58 -26.14 13.20
N LYS A 424 17.02 -26.76 12.09
CA LYS A 424 16.22 -26.91 10.86
C LYS A 424 15.20 -28.03 11.02
N ILE A 425 15.59 -29.13 11.66
CA ILE A 425 14.70 -30.25 11.96
C ILE A 425 13.53 -29.77 12.82
N TYR A 426 13.80 -28.96 13.85
CA TYR A 426 12.73 -28.37 14.66
C TYR A 426 11.81 -27.47 13.85
N PHE A 427 12.36 -26.66 12.95
CA PHE A 427 11.56 -25.82 12.05
C PHE A 427 10.67 -26.63 11.11
N TYR A 428 11.20 -27.62 10.39
CA TYR A 428 10.39 -28.40 9.44
C TYR A 428 9.37 -29.31 10.14
N LYS A 429 9.68 -29.83 11.32
CA LYS A 429 8.69 -30.55 12.13
C LYS A 429 7.57 -29.61 12.60
N ALA A 430 7.90 -28.39 13.02
CA ALA A 430 6.91 -27.39 13.39
C ALA A 430 6.04 -26.96 12.19
N ALA A 431 6.64 -26.79 11.01
CA ALA A 431 5.93 -26.52 9.77
C ALA A 431 4.86 -27.59 9.48
N ILE A 432 5.23 -28.87 9.60
CA ILE A 432 4.31 -30.00 9.39
C ILE A 432 3.15 -29.96 10.41
N GLU A 433 3.44 -29.77 11.70
CA GLU A 433 2.42 -29.70 12.76
C GLU A 433 1.45 -28.53 12.54
N THR A 434 1.97 -27.38 12.10
CA THR A 434 1.15 -26.20 11.81
C THR A 434 0.27 -26.41 10.58
N CYS A 435 0.78 -27.00 9.49
CA CYS A 435 -0.04 -27.38 8.34
C CYS A 435 -1.17 -28.33 8.75
N ASP A 436 -0.88 -29.32 9.61
CA ASP A 436 -1.89 -30.25 10.12
C ASP A 436 -2.95 -29.54 10.96
N GLY A 437 -2.56 -28.58 11.81
CA GLY A 437 -3.51 -27.73 12.54
C GLY A 437 -4.48 -27.00 11.61
N VAL A 438 -3.96 -26.31 10.58
CA VAL A 438 -4.81 -25.58 9.62
C VAL A 438 -5.78 -26.52 8.89
N MET A 439 -5.29 -27.64 8.37
CA MET A 439 -6.11 -28.60 7.64
C MET A 439 -7.17 -29.27 8.53
N ASN A 440 -6.82 -29.58 9.78
CA ASN A 440 -7.76 -30.16 10.74
C ASN A 440 -8.87 -29.17 11.11
N TYR A 441 -8.56 -27.89 11.26
CA TYR A 441 -9.57 -26.86 11.48
C TYR A 441 -10.54 -26.73 10.29
N ALA A 442 -10.02 -26.66 9.05
CA ALA A 442 -10.85 -26.60 7.85
C ALA A 442 -11.75 -27.84 7.70
N LYS A 443 -11.21 -29.03 7.99
CA LYS A 443 -11.99 -30.28 8.01
C LYS A 443 -13.15 -30.22 9.01
N ARG A 444 -12.92 -29.67 10.20
CA ARG A 444 -13.97 -29.51 11.23
C ARG A 444 -15.04 -28.51 10.81
N ILE A 445 -14.68 -27.44 10.08
CA ILE A 445 -15.66 -26.55 9.45
C ILE A 445 -16.50 -27.33 8.42
N ALA A 446 -15.86 -28.10 7.55
CA ALA A 446 -16.56 -28.89 6.53
C ALA A 446 -17.53 -29.90 7.16
N ASP A 447 -17.12 -30.57 8.23
CA ASP A 447 -17.96 -31.51 8.98
C ASP A 447 -19.15 -30.81 9.61
N LYS A 448 -18.95 -29.63 10.20
CA LYS A 448 -20.06 -28.83 10.76
C LYS A 448 -21.02 -28.35 9.68
N ALA A 449 -20.53 -27.94 8.52
CA ALA A 449 -21.36 -27.54 7.39
C ALA A 449 -22.24 -28.70 6.89
N ARG A 450 -21.71 -29.93 6.81
CA ARG A 450 -22.51 -31.13 6.47
C ARG A 450 -23.54 -31.46 7.54
N GLU A 451 -23.19 -31.32 8.82
CA GLU A 451 -24.14 -31.50 9.92
C GLU A 451 -25.32 -30.52 9.78
N LEU A 452 -25.04 -29.23 9.59
CA LEU A 452 -26.07 -28.21 9.39
C LEU A 452 -26.89 -28.48 8.12
N ALA A 453 -26.26 -28.87 7.01
CA ALA A 453 -26.97 -29.24 5.78
C ALA A 453 -27.93 -30.42 5.96
N SER A 454 -27.64 -31.36 6.87
CA SER A 454 -28.53 -32.49 7.16
C SER A 454 -29.78 -32.11 7.95
N GLN A 455 -29.72 -30.98 8.65
CA GLN A 455 -30.80 -30.44 9.50
C GLN A 455 -31.55 -29.28 8.80
N GLU A 456 -31.02 -28.76 7.70
CA GLU A 456 -31.59 -27.65 6.94
C GLU A 456 -32.81 -28.09 6.10
N HIS A 457 -33.89 -27.34 6.22
CA HIS A 457 -35.16 -27.60 5.55
C HIS A 457 -35.32 -26.78 4.27
N ASP A 458 -34.69 -25.60 4.18
CA ASP A 458 -34.67 -24.82 2.94
C ASP A 458 -33.72 -25.47 1.92
N PRO A 459 -34.21 -25.94 0.76
CA PRO A 459 -33.36 -26.58 -0.25
C PRO A 459 -32.24 -25.68 -0.76
N ALA A 460 -32.47 -24.36 -0.83
CA ALA A 460 -31.46 -23.41 -1.30
C ALA A 460 -30.32 -23.28 -0.29
N ARG A 461 -30.63 -22.99 0.98
CA ARG A 461 -29.62 -22.93 2.04
C ARG A 461 -28.90 -24.27 2.25
N ARG A 462 -29.62 -25.40 2.12
CA ARG A 462 -29.01 -26.73 2.20
C ARG A 462 -27.96 -26.94 1.12
N ALA A 463 -28.24 -26.53 -0.12
CA ALA A 463 -27.26 -26.62 -1.21
C ALA A 463 -26.03 -25.74 -0.92
N GLU A 464 -26.23 -24.52 -0.42
CA GLU A 464 -25.12 -23.65 -0.02
C GLU A 464 -24.23 -24.27 1.07
N LEU A 465 -24.83 -24.88 2.10
CA LEU A 465 -24.09 -25.56 3.18
C LEU A 465 -23.29 -26.76 2.67
N LEU A 466 -23.80 -27.50 1.69
CA LEU A 466 -23.05 -28.57 1.04
C LEU A 466 -21.87 -28.02 0.22
N THR A 467 -22.06 -26.93 -0.53
CA THR A 467 -20.97 -26.24 -1.23
C THR A 467 -19.92 -25.71 -0.25
N ILE A 468 -20.34 -25.17 0.89
CA ILE A 468 -19.43 -24.73 1.97
C ILE A 468 -18.62 -25.91 2.50
N ALA A 469 -19.26 -27.07 2.69
CA ALA A 469 -18.56 -28.28 3.12
C ALA A 469 -17.50 -28.74 2.11
N GLU A 470 -17.89 -28.84 0.83
CA GLU A 470 -16.97 -29.22 -0.26
C GLU A 470 -15.80 -28.23 -0.38
N THR A 471 -16.09 -26.93 -0.28
CA THR A 471 -15.07 -25.85 -0.30
C THR A 471 -14.06 -26.06 0.82
N ASN A 472 -14.51 -26.24 2.07
CA ASN A 472 -13.62 -26.37 3.24
C ASN A 472 -12.95 -27.75 3.36
N ASP A 473 -13.45 -28.79 2.68
CA ASP A 473 -12.71 -30.04 2.50
C ASP A 473 -11.53 -29.86 1.53
N ASN A 474 -11.66 -28.97 0.54
CA ASN A 474 -10.62 -28.73 -0.46
C ASN A 474 -9.57 -27.70 0.01
N VAL A 475 -10.01 -26.52 0.46
CA VAL A 475 -9.12 -25.41 0.84
C VAL A 475 -9.11 -25.16 2.35
N PRO A 476 -7.97 -24.73 2.93
CA PRO A 476 -6.69 -24.39 2.28
C PRO A 476 -5.75 -25.60 2.08
N ALA A 477 -6.24 -26.84 2.19
CA ALA A 477 -5.40 -28.02 2.00
C ALA A 477 -4.77 -28.06 0.59
N ASN A 478 -5.52 -27.67 -0.43
CA ASN A 478 -5.09 -27.61 -1.83
C ASN A 478 -5.18 -26.18 -2.40
N PRO A 479 -4.54 -25.91 -3.56
CA PRO A 479 -4.75 -24.68 -4.33
C PRO A 479 -6.23 -24.45 -4.74
N PRO A 480 -6.77 -23.23 -4.60
CA PRO A 480 -8.15 -22.93 -4.96
C PRO A 480 -8.40 -22.99 -6.47
N GLN A 481 -9.57 -23.48 -6.87
CA GLN A 481 -10.04 -23.63 -8.25
C GLN A 481 -11.23 -22.73 -8.58
N THR A 482 -11.96 -22.25 -7.56
CA THR A 482 -13.11 -21.34 -7.68
C THR A 482 -12.88 -20.07 -6.87
N LEU A 483 -13.66 -19.02 -7.13
CA LEU A 483 -13.61 -17.79 -6.35
C LEU A 483 -14.00 -18.05 -4.89
N GLN A 484 -14.97 -18.93 -4.63
CA GLN A 484 -15.38 -19.27 -3.27
C GLN A 484 -14.25 -19.96 -2.51
N GLU A 485 -13.57 -20.92 -3.15
CA GLU A 485 -12.38 -21.56 -2.61
C GLU A 485 -11.25 -20.56 -2.37
N ALA A 486 -11.02 -19.61 -3.28
CA ALA A 486 -10.01 -18.58 -3.10
C ALA A 486 -10.28 -17.73 -1.85
N LEU A 487 -11.50 -17.19 -1.71
CA LEU A 487 -11.88 -16.35 -0.58
C LEU A 487 -11.94 -17.11 0.74
N GLN A 488 -12.43 -18.36 0.74
CA GLN A 488 -12.45 -19.21 1.94
C GLN A 488 -11.03 -19.63 2.36
N SER A 489 -10.14 -19.93 1.42
CA SER A 489 -8.74 -20.28 1.70
C SER A 489 -8.03 -19.12 2.41
N ILE A 490 -8.17 -17.90 1.87
CA ILE A 490 -7.63 -16.68 2.47
C ILE A 490 -8.22 -16.50 3.88
N TRP A 491 -9.55 -16.48 4.02
CA TRP A 491 -10.20 -16.22 5.30
C TRP A 491 -9.84 -17.26 6.37
N THR A 492 -9.74 -18.54 6.00
CA THR A 492 -9.37 -19.60 6.93
C THR A 492 -7.97 -19.37 7.48
N VAL A 493 -7.01 -19.01 6.64
CA VAL A 493 -5.64 -18.73 7.08
C VAL A 493 -5.54 -17.40 7.82
N GLU A 494 -6.17 -16.34 7.29
CA GLU A 494 -6.20 -15.00 7.87
C GLU A 494 -6.73 -15.03 9.31
N SER A 495 -7.87 -15.71 9.52
CA SER A 495 -8.47 -15.84 10.86
C SER A 495 -7.63 -16.68 11.83
N LEU A 496 -6.84 -17.63 11.32
CA LEU A 496 -5.98 -18.48 12.14
C LEU A 496 -4.70 -17.77 12.61
N PHE A 497 -4.31 -16.63 12.05
CA PHE A 497 -3.16 -15.88 12.56
C PHE A 497 -3.37 -15.36 13.98
N GLU A 498 -4.58 -14.95 14.36
CA GLU A 498 -4.87 -14.56 15.75
C GLU A 498 -4.76 -15.76 16.71
N VAL A 499 -4.91 -16.99 16.20
CA VAL A 499 -4.71 -18.22 16.98
C VAL A 499 -3.23 -18.50 17.20
N GLU A 500 -2.38 -18.19 16.21
CA GLU A 500 -0.93 -18.24 16.36
C GLU A 500 -0.49 -17.28 17.48
N GLU A 501 -0.90 -16.02 17.40
CA GLU A 501 -0.68 -14.99 18.41
C GLU A 501 -1.56 -13.76 18.14
N ASN A 502 -1.95 -13.04 19.21
CA ASN A 502 -2.64 -11.75 19.12
C ASN A 502 -1.74 -10.73 18.40
N GLN A 503 -2.16 -10.28 17.22
CA GLN A 503 -1.37 -9.40 16.35
C GLN A 503 -2.28 -8.53 15.48
N THR A 504 -1.70 -7.69 14.62
CA THR A 504 -2.45 -6.84 13.68
C THR A 504 -1.63 -6.52 12.43
N GLY A 505 -2.26 -5.96 11.40
CA GLY A 505 -1.62 -5.58 10.13
C GLY A 505 -1.55 -6.71 9.10
N LEU A 506 -2.14 -7.86 9.41
CA LEU A 506 -2.25 -9.00 8.48
C LEU A 506 -3.07 -8.57 7.26
N SER A 507 -2.45 -8.62 6.08
CA SER A 507 -2.99 -7.94 4.89
C SER A 507 -3.07 -8.86 3.68
N LEU A 508 -4.11 -8.65 2.87
CA LEU A 508 -4.52 -9.56 1.81
C LEU A 508 -3.71 -9.42 0.52
N GLY A 509 -2.94 -8.33 0.39
CA GLY A 509 -2.17 -8.05 -0.82
C GLY A 509 -3.04 -7.63 -2.00
N ARG A 510 -2.63 -8.00 -3.22
CA ARG A 510 -3.28 -7.61 -4.49
C ARG A 510 -4.41 -8.57 -4.88
N LEU A 511 -5.47 -8.59 -4.09
CA LEU A 511 -6.56 -9.57 -4.21
C LEU A 511 -7.20 -9.58 -5.61
N ASP A 512 -7.32 -8.41 -6.25
CA ASP A 512 -7.84 -8.27 -7.61
C ASP A 512 -6.95 -8.89 -8.70
N GLN A 513 -5.71 -9.26 -8.40
CA GLN A 513 -4.79 -9.88 -9.34
C GLN A 513 -4.72 -11.40 -9.14
N TYR A 514 -4.44 -11.87 -7.92
CA TYR A 514 -4.22 -13.30 -7.70
C TYR A 514 -5.52 -14.11 -7.58
N CYS A 515 -6.66 -13.48 -7.27
CA CYS A 515 -7.98 -14.14 -7.34
C CYS A 515 -8.63 -14.03 -8.73
N TYR A 516 -8.12 -13.18 -9.63
CA TYR A 516 -8.71 -12.94 -10.95
C TYR A 516 -8.82 -14.20 -11.81
N PRO A 517 -7.85 -15.13 -11.85
CA PRO A 517 -7.98 -16.35 -12.65
C PRO A 517 -9.20 -17.21 -12.26
N MET A 518 -9.48 -17.33 -10.95
CA MET A 518 -10.62 -18.09 -10.45
C MET A 518 -11.94 -17.36 -10.71
N TYR A 519 -11.99 -16.04 -10.49
CA TYR A 519 -13.14 -15.21 -10.87
C TYR A 519 -13.46 -15.36 -12.36
N GLN A 520 -12.46 -15.19 -13.23
CA GLN A 520 -12.64 -15.26 -14.68
C GLN A 520 -13.13 -16.63 -15.13
N ALA A 521 -12.57 -17.71 -14.56
CA ALA A 521 -12.99 -19.08 -14.86
C ALA A 521 -14.43 -19.37 -14.41
N ASP A 522 -14.84 -18.86 -13.25
CA ASP A 522 -16.21 -19.04 -12.74
C ASP A 522 -17.24 -18.31 -13.59
N ILE A 523 -16.96 -17.07 -13.99
CA ILE A 523 -17.85 -16.30 -14.89
C ILE A 523 -17.91 -16.98 -16.27
N ALA A 524 -16.77 -17.35 -16.85
CA ALA A 524 -16.71 -17.94 -18.20
C ALA A 524 -17.39 -19.31 -18.29
N SER A 525 -17.34 -20.11 -17.22
CA SER A 525 -18.00 -21.42 -17.16
C SER A 525 -19.48 -21.35 -16.75
N GLY A 526 -19.97 -20.18 -16.34
CA GLY A 526 -21.32 -20.00 -15.81
C GLY A 526 -21.53 -20.58 -14.41
N ARG A 527 -20.45 -20.87 -13.65
CA ARG A 527 -20.55 -21.27 -12.25
C ARG A 527 -21.06 -20.15 -11.36
N LEU A 528 -20.66 -18.91 -11.66
CA LEU A 528 -21.14 -17.71 -11.00
C LEU A 528 -21.63 -16.70 -12.04
N THR A 529 -22.67 -15.95 -11.69
CA THR A 529 -22.96 -14.66 -12.33
C THR A 529 -22.14 -13.55 -11.68
N GLN A 530 -22.08 -12.36 -12.31
CA GLN A 530 -21.40 -11.20 -11.72
C GLN A 530 -22.05 -10.78 -10.40
N GLU A 531 -23.37 -10.87 -10.29
CA GLU A 531 -24.11 -10.54 -9.07
C GLU A 531 -23.78 -11.51 -7.92
N GLN A 532 -23.69 -12.82 -8.22
CA GLN A 532 -23.29 -13.82 -7.23
C GLN A 532 -21.85 -13.63 -6.76
N ALA A 533 -20.94 -13.27 -7.67
CA ALA A 533 -19.56 -12.96 -7.33
C ALA A 533 -19.45 -11.68 -6.46
N LEU A 534 -20.25 -10.64 -6.78
CA LEU A 534 -20.34 -9.42 -5.97
C LEU A 534 -20.83 -9.73 -4.56
N GLU A 535 -21.90 -10.51 -4.44
CA GLU A 535 -22.48 -10.91 -3.16
C GLU A 535 -21.48 -11.71 -2.30
N MET A 536 -20.74 -12.62 -2.92
CA MET A 536 -19.70 -13.42 -2.26
C MET A 536 -18.53 -12.54 -1.79
N MET A 537 -18.10 -11.57 -2.60
CA MET A 537 -17.07 -10.60 -2.22
C MET A 537 -17.53 -9.72 -1.05
N GLN A 538 -18.79 -9.28 -1.04
CA GLN A 538 -19.37 -8.53 0.08
C GLN A 538 -19.38 -9.39 1.36
N ALA A 539 -19.68 -10.68 1.27
CA ALA A 539 -19.66 -11.58 2.42
C ALA A 539 -18.23 -11.75 2.97
N PHE A 540 -17.23 -11.92 2.10
CA PHE A 540 -15.82 -11.97 2.48
C PHE A 540 -15.35 -10.68 3.18
N ILE A 541 -15.77 -9.51 2.67
CA ILE A 541 -15.47 -8.20 3.29
C ILE A 541 -16.07 -8.11 4.71
N ILE A 542 -17.29 -8.62 4.93
CA ILE A 542 -17.87 -8.67 6.28
C ILE A 542 -17.01 -9.55 7.20
N LYS A 543 -16.54 -10.72 6.75
CA LYS A 543 -15.65 -11.60 7.54
C LYS A 543 -14.36 -10.88 7.95
N CYS A 544 -13.73 -10.14 7.04
CA CYS A 544 -12.55 -9.33 7.35
C CYS A 544 -12.82 -8.33 8.50
N ALA A 545 -14.01 -7.73 8.54
CA ALA A 545 -14.41 -6.81 9.62
C ALA A 545 -14.64 -7.50 10.97
N GLU A 546 -14.84 -8.81 11.00
CA GLU A 546 -14.98 -9.57 12.24
C GLU A 546 -13.65 -9.83 12.94
N LEU A 547 -12.52 -9.77 12.23
CA LEU A 547 -11.20 -10.02 12.83
C LEU A 547 -10.90 -8.98 13.91
N MET A 548 -10.16 -9.38 14.95
CA MET A 548 -9.99 -8.56 16.14
C MET A 548 -8.59 -8.70 16.72
N TRP A 549 -7.99 -7.54 17.00
CA TRP A 549 -6.75 -7.42 17.75
C TRP A 549 -7.04 -6.83 19.13
N MET A 550 -6.44 -7.40 20.17
CA MET A 550 -6.53 -6.92 21.55
C MET A 550 -5.35 -6.00 21.88
N SER A 551 -5.65 -4.82 22.42
CA SER A 551 -4.67 -3.87 22.95
C SER A 551 -4.99 -3.48 24.40
N SER A 552 -3.97 -3.09 25.18
CA SER A 552 -4.12 -2.47 26.50
C SER A 552 -4.85 -1.12 26.44
N GLU A 553 -5.32 -0.62 27.58
CA GLU A 553 -6.02 0.68 27.65
C GLU A 553 -5.16 1.81 27.09
N GLN A 554 -3.86 1.78 27.40
CA GLN A 554 -2.90 2.78 26.93
C GLN A 554 -2.65 2.64 25.43
N GLY A 555 -2.41 1.41 24.95
CA GLY A 555 -2.20 1.15 23.52
C GLY A 555 -3.45 1.46 22.67
N ALA A 556 -4.66 1.28 23.22
CA ALA A 556 -5.90 1.58 22.52
C ALA A 556 -6.01 3.06 22.14
N LYS A 557 -5.35 3.98 22.87
CA LYS A 557 -5.32 5.40 22.51
C LYS A 557 -4.42 5.69 21.30
N TYR A 558 -3.35 4.93 21.12
CA TYR A 558 -2.49 5.00 19.92
C TYR A 558 -3.19 4.39 18.70
N PHE A 559 -3.97 3.33 18.91
CA PHE A 559 -4.57 2.53 17.84
C PHE A 559 -6.09 2.41 17.95
N ALA A 560 -6.77 3.55 18.10
CA ALA A 560 -8.19 3.61 18.39
C ALA A 560 -9.07 2.98 17.28
N GLY A 561 -10.03 2.14 17.69
CA GLY A 561 -11.16 1.71 16.87
C GLY A 561 -11.17 0.24 16.47
N TYR A 562 -10.67 -0.66 17.32
CA TYR A 562 -10.70 -2.12 17.14
C TYR A 562 -10.05 -2.56 15.82
N GLN A 563 -8.78 -2.23 15.60
CA GLN A 563 -8.21 -2.26 14.24
C GLN A 563 -7.47 -3.58 13.94
N PRO A 564 -8.02 -4.51 13.14
CA PRO A 564 -7.24 -5.59 12.57
C PRO A 564 -6.48 -5.16 11.30
N PHE A 565 -6.34 -3.85 11.01
CA PHE A 565 -5.50 -3.27 9.93
C PHE A 565 -5.34 -4.16 8.68
N ILE A 566 -6.45 -4.69 8.17
CA ILE A 566 -6.42 -5.56 7.01
C ILE A 566 -6.40 -4.67 5.78
N ASN A 567 -5.34 -4.76 4.99
CA ASN A 567 -5.24 -4.01 3.73
C ASN A 567 -5.62 -4.90 2.54
N LEU A 568 -6.51 -4.37 1.69
CA LEU A 568 -6.83 -4.95 0.38
C LEU A 568 -6.37 -3.97 -0.70
N THR A 569 -5.37 -4.37 -1.48
CA THR A 569 -4.83 -3.56 -2.58
C THR A 569 -5.48 -3.94 -3.91
N VAL A 570 -5.84 -2.94 -4.72
CA VAL A 570 -6.34 -3.09 -6.11
C VAL A 570 -5.67 -2.12 -7.08
N GLY A 571 -5.75 -2.41 -8.38
CA GLY A 571 -5.24 -1.55 -9.46
C GLY A 571 -3.71 -1.55 -9.58
N GLY A 572 -3.13 -0.47 -10.07
CA GLY A 572 -1.68 -0.32 -10.28
C GLY A 572 -1.18 -0.95 -11.58
N GLN A 573 0.08 -1.37 -11.59
CA GLN A 573 0.72 -2.03 -12.74
C GLN A 573 0.91 -3.53 -12.53
N LYS A 574 0.85 -4.32 -13.60
CA LYS A 574 1.16 -5.76 -13.59
C LYS A 574 2.63 -5.97 -13.23
N ARG A 575 2.97 -7.17 -12.75
CA ARG A 575 4.37 -7.59 -12.48
C ARG A 575 5.29 -7.30 -13.67
N SER A 576 4.83 -7.55 -14.89
CA SER A 576 5.55 -7.32 -16.15
C SER A 576 5.53 -5.88 -16.68
N GLY A 577 4.82 -4.96 -16.01
CA GLY A 577 4.48 -3.63 -16.53
C GLY A 577 3.15 -3.61 -17.29
N GLY A 578 2.62 -2.40 -17.52
CA GLY A 578 1.27 -2.16 -18.04
C GLY A 578 0.21 -2.12 -16.93
N ASP A 579 -0.93 -1.49 -17.20
CA ASP A 579 -2.03 -1.36 -16.22
C ASP A 579 -2.60 -2.73 -15.80
N ALA A 580 -2.99 -2.82 -14.52
CA ALA A 580 -3.50 -4.03 -13.88
C ALA A 580 -5.01 -4.03 -13.62
N CYS A 581 -5.75 -2.97 -13.98
CA CYS A 581 -7.19 -2.93 -13.76
C CYS A 581 -7.88 -4.03 -14.58
N ASN A 582 -8.80 -4.75 -13.94
CA ASN A 582 -9.60 -5.81 -14.54
C ASN A 582 -11.02 -5.80 -13.94
N GLU A 583 -11.90 -6.70 -14.39
CA GLU A 583 -13.29 -6.75 -13.93
C GLU A 583 -13.42 -6.99 -12.41
N LEU A 584 -12.52 -7.79 -11.83
CA LEU A 584 -12.49 -8.03 -10.39
C LEU A 584 -12.06 -6.78 -9.60
N THR A 585 -11.16 -5.94 -10.16
CA THR A 585 -10.82 -4.61 -9.60
C THR A 585 -12.08 -3.80 -9.36
N TYR A 586 -12.93 -3.64 -10.38
CA TYR A 586 -14.15 -2.86 -10.28
C TYR A 586 -15.20 -3.51 -9.38
N LEU A 587 -15.34 -4.84 -9.43
CA LEU A 587 -16.26 -5.58 -8.56
C LEU A 587 -15.89 -5.43 -7.08
N ILE A 588 -14.60 -5.48 -6.72
CA ILE A 588 -14.14 -5.25 -5.35
C ILE A 588 -14.46 -3.82 -4.90
N MET A 589 -14.20 -2.82 -5.75
CA MET A 589 -14.53 -1.41 -5.43
C MET A 589 -16.03 -1.22 -5.21
N ASP A 590 -16.86 -1.89 -6.02
CA ASP A 590 -18.31 -1.92 -5.84
C ASP A 590 -18.71 -2.64 -4.54
N ALA A 591 -18.12 -3.81 -4.25
CA ALA A 591 -18.38 -4.55 -3.02
C ALA A 591 -18.11 -3.69 -1.77
N VAL A 592 -16.93 -3.05 -1.72
CA VAL A 592 -16.51 -2.16 -0.62
C VAL A 592 -17.46 -0.98 -0.46
N ARG A 593 -17.76 -0.23 -1.53
CA ARG A 593 -18.59 0.98 -1.44
C ARG A 593 -20.06 0.69 -1.14
N PHE A 594 -20.54 -0.51 -1.48
CA PHE A 594 -21.90 -0.95 -1.17
C PHE A 594 -22.02 -1.46 0.26
N VAL A 595 -21.17 -2.41 0.69
CA VAL A 595 -21.30 -3.08 2.00
C VAL A 595 -21.04 -2.15 3.19
N LYS A 596 -20.18 -1.14 3.02
CA LYS A 596 -19.90 -0.09 4.00
C LYS A 596 -19.51 -0.58 5.41
N VAL A 597 -18.65 -1.58 5.50
CA VAL A 597 -17.95 -1.95 6.74
C VAL A 597 -16.53 -1.35 6.77
N TYR A 598 -15.94 -1.26 7.95
CA TYR A 598 -14.66 -0.56 8.18
C TYR A 598 -13.40 -1.34 7.76
N GLN A 599 -13.52 -2.63 7.43
CA GLN A 599 -12.41 -3.48 6.98
C GLN A 599 -12.87 -4.34 5.78
N PRO A 600 -11.94 -4.76 4.92
CA PRO A 600 -10.56 -4.33 4.88
C PRO A 600 -10.47 -2.87 4.39
N SER A 601 -9.41 -2.17 4.80
CA SER A 601 -9.08 -0.88 4.19
C SER A 601 -8.74 -1.08 2.71
N LEU A 602 -9.39 -0.31 1.83
CA LEU A 602 -9.17 -0.41 0.39
C LEU A 602 -8.03 0.52 -0.04
N ALA A 603 -6.97 -0.06 -0.60
CA ALA A 603 -5.87 0.67 -1.20
C ALA A 603 -5.95 0.62 -2.73
N CYS A 604 -6.05 1.80 -3.35
CA CYS A 604 -6.06 1.96 -4.80
C CYS A 604 -4.69 2.42 -5.27
N ARG A 605 -4.01 1.56 -6.04
CA ARG A 605 -2.74 1.92 -6.69
C ARG A 605 -2.99 2.72 -7.97
N ILE A 606 -2.33 3.86 -8.07
CA ILE A 606 -2.49 4.82 -9.16
C ILE A 606 -1.14 5.03 -9.83
N HIS A 607 -1.12 4.96 -11.15
CA HIS A 607 0.02 5.35 -11.97
C HIS A 607 -0.45 6.33 -13.04
N ASN A 608 0.51 6.96 -13.72
CA ASN A 608 0.21 8.03 -14.67
C ASN A 608 -0.67 7.57 -15.84
N GLN A 609 -0.71 6.26 -16.15
CA GLN A 609 -1.53 5.65 -17.20
C GLN A 609 -2.80 4.97 -16.65
N SER A 610 -3.18 5.19 -15.39
CA SER A 610 -4.38 4.56 -14.82
C SER A 610 -5.63 4.94 -15.63
N PRO A 611 -6.50 3.97 -16.00
CA PRO A 611 -7.68 4.24 -16.82
C PRO A 611 -8.62 5.26 -16.19
N GLN A 612 -9.22 6.13 -17.00
CA GLN A 612 -10.17 7.14 -16.52
C GLN A 612 -11.37 6.50 -15.78
N GLN A 613 -11.86 5.36 -16.26
CA GLN A 613 -12.93 4.60 -15.61
C GLN A 613 -12.55 4.16 -14.19
N TYR A 614 -11.28 3.81 -13.95
CA TYR A 614 -10.76 3.48 -12.63
C TYR A 614 -10.70 4.70 -11.72
N MET A 615 -10.28 5.85 -12.24
CA MET A 615 -10.30 7.12 -11.50
C MET A 615 -11.72 7.56 -11.13
N GLU A 616 -12.69 7.39 -12.02
CA GLU A 616 -14.11 7.64 -11.73
C GLU A 616 -14.64 6.68 -10.66
N LYS A 617 -14.27 5.40 -10.74
CA LYS A 617 -14.65 4.42 -9.71
C LYS A 617 -14.04 4.76 -8.35
N ILE A 618 -12.82 5.30 -8.28
CA ILE A 618 -12.24 5.83 -7.02
C ILE A 618 -13.15 6.92 -6.44
N VAL A 619 -13.64 7.85 -7.26
CA VAL A 619 -14.56 8.90 -6.81
C VAL A 619 -15.90 8.31 -6.32
N GLU A 620 -16.40 7.24 -6.95
CA GLU A 620 -17.59 6.52 -6.46
C GLU A 620 -17.37 5.89 -5.09
N VAL A 621 -16.19 5.32 -4.82
CA VAL A 621 -15.82 4.80 -3.51
C VAL A 621 -15.75 5.94 -2.48
N VAL A 622 -15.14 7.09 -2.83
CA VAL A 622 -15.07 8.27 -1.94
C VAL A 622 -16.48 8.78 -1.58
N LYS A 623 -17.39 8.83 -2.56
CA LYS A 623 -18.80 9.22 -2.35
C LYS A 623 -19.54 8.34 -1.33
N ALA A 624 -19.07 7.11 -1.07
CA ALA A 624 -19.69 6.24 -0.08
C ALA A 624 -19.51 6.72 1.37
N GLY A 625 -18.54 7.61 1.63
CA GLY A 625 -18.37 8.31 2.91
C GLY A 625 -17.58 7.56 3.98
N MET A 626 -16.79 6.55 3.62
CA MET A 626 -16.05 5.69 4.57
C MET A 626 -14.62 6.18 4.86
N GLY A 627 -14.12 7.18 4.14
CA GLY A 627 -12.69 7.54 4.13
C GLY A 627 -11.83 6.70 3.16
N PHE A 628 -12.42 5.73 2.47
CA PHE A 628 -11.77 4.95 1.41
C PHE A 628 -11.87 5.64 0.03
N PRO A 629 -10.97 5.29 -0.91
CA PRO A 629 -9.80 4.43 -0.74
C PRO A 629 -8.54 5.21 -0.35
N ALA A 630 -7.56 4.52 0.23
CA ALA A 630 -6.20 5.04 0.32
C ALA A 630 -5.57 5.07 -1.09
N CYS A 631 -5.14 6.23 -1.55
CA CYS A 631 -4.61 6.41 -2.91
C CYS A 631 -3.08 6.39 -2.89
N HIS A 632 -2.48 5.39 -3.54
CA HIS A 632 -1.02 5.17 -3.51
C HIS A 632 -0.42 5.25 -4.90
N PHE A 633 0.56 6.14 -5.07
CA PHE A 633 1.16 6.40 -6.37
C PHE A 633 2.34 5.46 -6.65
N ASP A 634 2.27 4.72 -7.75
CA ASP A 634 3.22 3.67 -8.12
C ASP A 634 4.67 4.20 -8.19
N ASP A 635 4.89 5.40 -8.75
CA ASP A 635 6.25 5.94 -8.95
C ASP A 635 7.05 6.08 -7.65
N SER A 636 6.42 6.51 -6.55
CA SER A 636 7.09 6.63 -5.26
C SER A 636 7.27 5.26 -4.59
N HIS A 637 6.22 4.44 -4.58
CA HIS A 637 6.23 3.15 -3.90
C HIS A 637 7.15 2.14 -4.59
N ILE A 638 7.22 2.13 -5.92
CA ILE A 638 8.20 1.31 -6.67
C ILE A 638 9.63 1.73 -6.28
N LYS A 639 9.93 3.04 -6.21
CA LYS A 639 11.25 3.52 -5.77
C LYS A 639 11.56 3.10 -4.33
N MET A 640 10.57 3.13 -3.43
CA MET A 640 10.73 2.65 -2.06
C MET A 640 11.04 1.15 -2.01
N MET A 641 10.31 0.34 -2.79
CA MET A 641 10.51 -1.11 -2.88
C MET A 641 11.88 -1.48 -3.47
N LEU A 642 12.30 -0.79 -4.54
CA LEU A 642 13.66 -0.94 -5.10
C LEU A 642 14.72 -0.57 -4.06
N ARG A 643 14.50 0.48 -3.26
CA ARG A 643 15.43 0.89 -2.20
C ARG A 643 15.54 -0.16 -1.08
N LYS A 644 14.47 -0.92 -0.82
CA LYS A 644 14.45 -2.06 0.11
C LYS A 644 15.21 -3.28 -0.45
N GLY A 645 15.57 -3.28 -1.74
CA GLY A 645 16.39 -4.31 -2.37
C GLY A 645 15.64 -5.30 -3.25
N PHE A 646 14.37 -5.02 -3.57
CA PHE A 646 13.60 -5.80 -4.55
C PHE A 646 14.07 -5.56 -5.98
N ASP A 647 13.85 -6.55 -6.84
CA ASP A 647 13.94 -6.35 -8.28
C ASP A 647 12.75 -5.54 -8.81
N PHE A 648 12.78 -5.18 -10.10
CA PHE A 648 11.71 -4.40 -10.72
C PHE A 648 10.36 -5.10 -10.76
N GLU A 649 10.35 -6.44 -10.85
CA GLU A 649 9.11 -7.18 -10.96
C GLU A 649 8.37 -7.21 -9.62
N ASP A 650 9.07 -7.56 -8.53
CA ASP A 650 8.52 -7.52 -7.17
C ASP A 650 8.23 -6.08 -6.72
N ALA A 651 9.05 -5.10 -7.14
CA ALA A 651 8.78 -3.70 -6.84
C ALA A 651 7.53 -3.18 -7.55
N ARG A 652 7.26 -3.58 -8.81
CA ARG A 652 5.99 -3.27 -9.50
C ARG A 652 4.82 -4.05 -8.94
N ASP A 653 5.07 -5.23 -8.40
CA ASP A 653 4.05 -6.10 -7.82
C ASP A 653 3.80 -5.84 -6.33
N TYR A 654 4.12 -4.63 -5.85
CA TYR A 654 3.90 -4.26 -4.46
C TYR A 654 2.41 -4.22 -4.10
N CYS A 655 2.13 -4.59 -2.86
CA CYS A 655 0.88 -4.32 -2.17
C CYS A 655 1.16 -3.43 -0.96
N LEU A 656 0.11 -3.10 -0.22
CA LEU A 656 0.25 -2.45 1.06
C LEU A 656 -0.08 -3.42 2.19
N MET A 657 0.60 -3.19 3.30
CA MET A 657 0.36 -3.82 4.57
C MET A 657 -0.25 -2.76 5.49
N GLY A 658 -1.24 -3.15 6.29
CA GLY A 658 -1.76 -2.30 7.35
C GLY A 658 -2.30 -0.97 6.85
N CYS A 659 -1.65 0.10 7.29
CA CYS A 659 -2.04 1.47 6.99
C CYS A 659 -1.64 1.86 5.56
N VAL A 660 -0.34 1.88 5.28
CA VAL A 660 0.27 2.52 4.09
C VAL A 660 1.63 1.92 3.69
N GLU A 661 2.06 0.84 4.33
CA GLU A 661 3.42 0.33 4.24
C GLU A 661 3.60 -0.57 2.99
N PRO A 662 4.42 -0.18 1.98
CA PRO A 662 4.60 -1.01 0.79
C PRO A 662 5.40 -2.28 1.09
N GLN A 663 4.85 -3.41 0.65
CA GLN A 663 5.41 -4.75 0.79
C GLN A 663 5.24 -5.56 -0.50
N LYS A 664 5.95 -6.68 -0.61
CA LYS A 664 5.64 -7.73 -1.58
C LYS A 664 5.14 -8.93 -0.80
N SER A 665 3.86 -9.28 -0.99
CA SER A 665 3.22 -10.41 -0.31
C SER A 665 4.06 -11.67 -0.42
N GLY A 666 4.31 -12.30 0.71
CA GLY A 666 5.11 -13.53 0.81
C GLY A 666 6.59 -13.41 0.48
N ARG A 667 7.16 -12.22 0.25
CA ARG A 667 8.61 -12.06 -0.04
C ARG A 667 9.32 -11.04 0.84
N ILE A 668 8.59 -10.31 1.66
CA ILE A 668 9.16 -9.45 2.70
C ILE A 668 8.65 -9.88 4.07
N TYR A 669 9.53 -9.75 5.07
CA TYR A 669 9.14 -9.70 6.46
C TYR A 669 9.71 -8.42 7.06
N GLN A 670 8.84 -7.43 7.26
CA GLN A 670 9.19 -6.09 7.70
C GLN A 670 8.19 -5.66 8.76
N TRP A 671 8.64 -5.58 10.00
CA TRP A 671 7.91 -4.85 11.03
C TRP A 671 7.80 -3.39 10.65
N THR A 672 6.63 -2.80 10.82
CA THR A 672 6.43 -1.36 10.65
C THR A 672 7.38 -0.62 11.58
N SER A 673 7.32 -0.95 12.87
CA SER A 673 8.19 -0.39 13.90
C SER A 673 7.95 -1.11 15.22
N THR A 674 8.95 -1.17 16.09
CA THR A 674 8.68 -1.39 17.53
C THR A 674 8.34 -0.08 18.24
N GLY A 675 8.98 1.02 17.84
CA GLY A 675 8.85 2.31 18.49
C GLY A 675 7.95 3.31 17.77
N TYR A 676 7.07 3.99 18.51
CA TYR A 676 6.32 5.16 18.07
C TYR A 676 6.83 6.39 18.84
N THR A 677 7.25 7.44 18.12
CA THR A 677 7.83 8.66 18.72
C THR A 677 7.42 9.91 17.95
N GLN A 678 7.88 11.07 18.38
CA GLN A 678 7.42 12.37 17.90
C GLN A 678 8.58 13.35 17.70
N TRP A 679 8.55 14.15 16.63
CA TRP A 679 9.56 15.20 16.42
C TRP A 679 9.42 16.41 17.36
N PRO A 680 8.22 16.91 17.69
CA PRO A 680 8.07 18.11 18.52
C PRO A 680 8.75 18.02 19.88
N ILE A 681 8.83 16.84 20.49
CA ILE A 681 9.50 16.66 21.79
C ILE A 681 11.00 16.99 21.74
N ALA A 682 11.66 16.83 20.57
CA ALA A 682 13.05 17.22 20.39
C ALA A 682 13.23 18.74 20.54
N ILE A 683 12.27 19.53 20.06
CA ILE A 683 12.25 20.99 20.24
C ILE A 683 12.01 21.33 21.71
N GLU A 684 11.05 20.65 22.36
CA GLU A 684 10.79 20.83 23.81
C GLU A 684 12.07 20.56 24.63
N PHE A 685 12.82 19.50 24.30
CA PHE A 685 14.06 19.18 24.98
C PHE A 685 15.15 20.23 24.77
N VAL A 686 15.29 20.82 23.59
CA VAL A 686 16.23 21.94 23.42
C VAL A 686 15.82 23.13 24.29
N LEU A 687 14.52 23.49 24.27
CA LEU A 687 13.99 24.61 25.03
C LEU A 687 14.08 24.42 26.55
N ASN A 688 13.98 23.18 27.02
CA ASN A 688 13.99 22.83 28.44
C ASN A 688 15.23 22.04 28.87
N ARG A 689 16.30 22.08 28.08
CA ARG A 689 17.60 21.45 28.38
C ARG A 689 17.50 19.98 28.77
N GLY A 690 16.77 19.22 27.97
CA GLY A 690 16.55 17.77 28.12
C GLY A 690 15.34 17.40 28.97
N ARG A 691 14.70 18.36 29.64
CA ARG A 691 13.55 18.09 30.51
C ARG A 691 12.26 17.93 29.70
N MET A 692 11.56 16.82 29.91
CA MET A 692 10.18 16.62 29.50
C MET A 692 9.26 17.31 30.51
N VAL A 693 8.48 18.30 30.07
CA VAL A 693 7.70 19.16 30.98
C VAL A 693 6.61 18.36 31.70
N LEU A 694 5.94 17.45 31.00
CA LEU A 694 4.82 16.67 31.56
C LEU A 694 5.23 15.81 32.76
N PHE A 695 6.44 15.24 32.74
CA PHE A 695 6.94 14.31 33.76
C PHE A 695 7.99 14.92 34.68
N ASP A 696 8.35 16.19 34.48
CA ASP A 696 9.46 16.88 35.17
C ASP A 696 10.74 16.03 35.25
N SER A 697 11.07 15.36 34.13
CA SER A 697 12.15 14.38 34.05
C SER A 697 13.06 14.65 32.86
N TYR A 698 14.38 14.53 33.06
CA TYR A 698 15.38 14.75 32.02
C TYR A 698 15.56 13.48 31.18
N GLN A 699 14.89 13.44 30.03
CA GLN A 699 14.94 12.31 29.08
C GLN A 699 15.68 12.66 27.77
N GLY A 700 15.81 13.96 27.47
CA GLY A 700 16.67 14.47 26.39
C GLY A 700 18.06 14.85 26.90
N LEU A 701 18.93 15.23 25.97
CA LEU A 701 20.27 15.76 26.28
C LEU A 701 20.18 17.21 26.81
N ASP A 702 21.10 17.63 27.68
CA ASP A 702 21.31 19.07 27.92
C ASP A 702 22.15 19.65 26.77
N THR A 703 21.49 20.28 25.81
CA THR A 703 22.12 20.91 24.63
C THR A 703 22.66 22.32 24.91
N GLY A 704 22.79 22.71 26.18
CA GLY A 704 23.37 23.99 26.62
C GLY A 704 22.33 25.09 26.86
N GLU A 705 22.82 26.25 27.32
CA GLU A 705 21.97 27.40 27.62
C GLU A 705 21.37 28.02 26.34
N LEU A 706 20.09 28.39 26.38
CA LEU A 706 19.41 28.93 25.20
C LEU A 706 20.08 30.18 24.61
N HIS A 707 20.66 31.02 25.46
CA HIS A 707 21.35 32.22 25.01
C HIS A 707 22.64 31.92 24.23
N THR A 708 23.14 30.68 24.20
CA THR A 708 24.30 30.28 23.39
C THR A 708 23.94 29.90 21.96
N LEU A 709 22.67 29.63 21.67
CA LEU A 709 22.18 29.32 20.32
C LEU A 709 21.94 30.65 19.57
N LYS A 710 22.96 31.13 18.85
CA LYS A 710 22.96 32.49 18.28
C LYS A 710 22.31 32.58 16.91
N THR A 711 22.24 31.47 16.18
CA THR A 711 21.60 31.40 14.87
C THR A 711 20.55 30.30 14.82
N TYR A 712 19.71 30.33 13.78
CA TYR A 712 18.78 29.24 13.52
C TYR A 712 19.50 27.90 13.30
N GLU A 713 20.66 27.91 12.64
CA GLU A 713 21.47 26.71 12.41
C GLU A 713 22.02 26.12 13.71
N ASP A 714 22.37 26.95 14.69
CA ASP A 714 22.75 26.47 16.02
C ASP A 714 21.59 25.77 16.72
N PHE A 715 20.39 26.35 16.63
CA PHE A 715 19.18 25.77 17.19
C PHE A 715 18.76 24.46 16.48
N ASP A 716 18.73 24.45 15.15
CA ASP A 716 18.42 23.27 14.34
C ASP A 716 19.42 22.13 14.59
N ARG A 717 20.72 22.44 14.78
CA ARG A 717 21.73 21.45 15.17
C ARG A 717 21.40 20.83 16.54
N ALA A 718 21.05 21.63 17.54
CA ALA A 718 20.66 21.13 18.87
C ALA A 718 19.39 20.25 18.80
N VAL A 719 18.40 20.63 17.99
CA VAL A 719 17.19 19.81 17.78
C VAL A 719 17.56 18.48 17.13
N LYS A 720 18.44 18.49 16.12
CA LYS A 720 18.91 17.26 15.45
C LYS A 720 19.72 16.36 16.37
N GLU A 721 20.44 16.90 17.35
CA GLU A 721 21.12 16.11 18.39
C GLU A 721 20.11 15.36 19.29
N GLN A 722 18.99 15.98 19.66
CA GLN A 722 17.90 15.30 20.37
C GLN A 722 17.26 14.20 19.52
N VAL A 723 17.01 14.45 18.23
CA VAL A 723 16.48 13.43 17.31
C VAL A 723 17.47 12.26 17.19
N ALA A 724 18.77 12.53 17.09
CA ALA A 724 19.78 11.49 17.06
C ALA A 724 19.81 10.65 18.35
N HIS A 725 19.59 11.29 19.51
CA HIS A 725 19.46 10.59 20.79
C HIS A 725 18.23 9.66 20.82
N ILE A 726 17.06 10.17 20.42
CA ILE A 726 15.80 9.40 20.33
C ILE A 726 16.00 8.19 19.42
N VAL A 727 16.48 8.41 18.20
CA VAL A 727 16.72 7.33 17.22
C VAL A 727 17.69 6.28 17.77
N LYS A 728 18.75 6.69 18.49
CA LYS A 728 19.71 5.76 19.07
C LYS A 728 19.07 4.86 20.13
N LEU A 729 18.31 5.42 21.07
CA LEU A 729 17.69 4.63 22.14
C LEU A 729 16.60 3.71 21.58
N SER A 730 15.78 4.20 20.65
CA SER A 730 14.77 3.37 20.02
C SER A 730 15.35 2.27 19.14
N ALA A 731 16.49 2.50 18.48
CA ALA A 731 17.21 1.45 17.76
C ALA A 731 17.61 0.29 18.67
N ILE A 732 18.08 0.59 19.88
CA ILE A 732 18.43 -0.41 20.90
C ILE A 732 17.18 -1.19 21.30
N GLY A 733 16.09 -0.48 21.61
CA GLY A 733 14.80 -1.06 21.92
C GLY A 733 14.28 -2.03 20.85
N THR A 734 14.25 -1.57 19.60
CA THR A 734 13.82 -2.38 18.44
C THR A 734 14.67 -3.65 18.28
N VAL A 735 15.98 -3.60 18.48
CA VAL A 735 16.81 -4.82 18.40
C VAL A 735 16.55 -5.76 19.58
N ILE A 736 16.27 -5.22 20.76
CA ILE A 736 15.89 -6.04 21.93
C ILE A 736 14.57 -6.76 21.64
N SER A 737 13.51 -6.08 21.22
CA SER A 737 12.21 -6.70 20.91
C SER A 737 12.35 -7.81 19.86
N GLN A 738 13.13 -7.57 18.80
CA GLN A 738 13.44 -8.56 17.77
C GLN A 738 14.14 -9.81 18.32
N ARG A 739 15.13 -9.62 19.21
CA ARG A 739 15.84 -10.73 19.85
C ARG A 739 14.90 -11.54 20.73
N VAL A 740 14.05 -10.89 21.51
CA VAL A 740 13.10 -11.58 22.38
C VAL A 740 12.11 -12.38 21.54
N HIS A 741 11.48 -11.77 20.53
CA HIS A 741 10.60 -12.47 19.58
C HIS A 741 11.25 -13.69 18.93
N ARG A 742 12.50 -13.57 18.49
CA ARG A 742 13.25 -14.71 17.92
C ARG A 742 13.38 -15.87 18.90
N ASP A 743 13.63 -15.56 20.17
CA ASP A 743 13.98 -16.55 21.18
C ASP A 743 12.72 -17.20 21.80
N VAL A 744 11.62 -16.44 21.97
CA VAL A 744 10.42 -16.90 22.72
C VAL A 744 9.12 -16.95 21.91
N ALA A 745 9.00 -16.21 20.80
CA ALA A 745 7.79 -16.16 19.97
C ALA A 745 8.07 -16.41 18.47
N PRO A 746 8.59 -17.59 18.10
CA PRO A 746 8.72 -17.94 16.69
C PRO A 746 7.34 -18.17 16.05
N LYS A 747 7.14 -17.73 14.80
CA LYS A 747 5.82 -17.73 14.13
C LYS A 747 5.71 -18.82 13.05
N PRO A 748 5.44 -20.09 13.40
CA PRO A 748 5.43 -21.17 12.42
C PRO A 748 4.48 -20.92 11.24
N LEU A 749 3.23 -20.49 11.44
CA LEU A 749 2.24 -20.24 10.37
C LEU A 749 2.70 -19.11 9.44
N MET A 750 3.09 -17.95 9.99
CA MET A 750 3.63 -16.86 9.18
C MET A 750 4.86 -17.28 8.36
N SER A 751 5.75 -18.08 8.97
CA SER A 751 6.95 -18.58 8.29
C SER A 751 6.63 -19.43 7.05
N LEU A 752 5.51 -20.16 7.05
CA LEU A 752 5.09 -20.99 5.91
C LEU A 752 4.66 -20.15 4.71
N LEU A 753 4.31 -18.89 4.95
CA LEU A 753 3.72 -17.98 3.97
C LEU A 753 4.66 -16.84 3.61
N VAL A 754 5.97 -17.00 3.86
CA VAL A 754 7.03 -16.11 3.36
C VAL A 754 8.13 -16.94 2.70
N GLU A 755 8.32 -16.75 1.39
CA GLU A 755 9.37 -17.38 0.59
C GLU A 755 10.75 -17.09 1.19
N GLY A 756 11.64 -18.07 1.12
CA GLY A 756 12.96 -18.03 1.75
C GLY A 756 13.00 -18.78 3.08
N CYS A 757 11.90 -18.84 3.85
CA CYS A 757 11.86 -19.57 5.12
C CYS A 757 11.98 -21.09 4.91
N MET A 758 11.31 -21.62 3.87
CA MET A 758 11.39 -23.04 3.51
C MET A 758 12.79 -23.39 2.96
N GLU A 759 13.41 -22.49 2.19
CA GLU A 759 14.70 -22.67 1.50
C GLU A 759 15.94 -22.48 2.39
N LYS A 760 15.94 -21.47 3.28
CA LYS A 760 17.14 -21.00 3.99
C LYS A 760 16.98 -21.08 5.51
N ARG A 761 17.75 -21.98 6.13
CA ARG A 761 18.35 -21.76 7.46
C ARG A 761 19.83 -22.14 7.47
N SER A 762 20.58 -21.74 6.44
CA SER A 762 22.05 -21.79 6.52
C SER A 762 22.52 -20.54 7.29
N ARG A 763 23.04 -20.72 8.51
CA ARG A 763 23.90 -19.69 9.13
C ARG A 763 25.10 -19.45 8.19
N ARG A 764 25.02 -18.46 7.29
CA ARG A 764 26.21 -17.98 6.56
C ARG A 764 27.05 -17.17 7.56
N ARG A 765 28.05 -17.81 8.18
CA ARG A 765 29.17 -17.09 8.80
C ARG A 765 29.73 -16.10 7.76
N ARG A 766 29.78 -14.81 8.10
CA ARG A 766 30.42 -13.76 7.29
C ARG A 766 31.83 -14.21 6.87
N ARG A 767 32.01 -14.58 5.60
CA ARG A 767 33.30 -14.61 4.90
C ARG A 767 33.20 -13.73 3.64
N ARG A 768 34.35 -13.16 3.29
CA ARG A 768 34.58 -11.94 2.51
C ARG A 768 34.07 -11.95 1.06
N ARG A 769 33.75 -10.71 0.60
CA ARG A 769 33.83 -10.11 -0.74
C ARG A 769 33.62 -11.05 -1.93
N ASP A 770 32.40 -11.06 -2.48
CA ASP A 770 32.09 -10.98 -3.94
C ASP A 770 30.67 -11.42 -4.32
N ASP A 771 29.83 -11.84 -3.36
CA ASP A 771 28.37 -11.97 -3.57
C ASP A 771 27.64 -10.70 -3.11
N GLN A 772 26.97 -9.99 -4.01
CA GLN A 772 25.98 -8.98 -3.60
C GLN A 772 24.88 -9.67 -2.76
N PRO A 773 24.61 -9.21 -1.53
CA PRO A 773 23.65 -9.84 -0.65
C PRO A 773 22.23 -9.60 -1.16
N ARG A 774 21.54 -10.67 -1.59
CA ARG A 774 20.08 -10.69 -1.62
C ARG A 774 19.58 -10.75 -0.17
N PRO A 775 18.69 -9.84 0.29
CA PRO A 775 18.09 -9.96 1.62
C PRO A 775 17.31 -11.29 1.64
N GLY A 776 17.72 -12.20 2.51
CA GLY A 776 16.99 -13.44 2.81
C GLY A 776 16.66 -13.44 4.30
N PRO A 777 15.45 -13.82 4.71
CA PRO A 777 15.01 -13.62 6.08
C PRO A 777 15.57 -14.72 6.99
N ASP A 778 16.37 -14.32 7.99
CA ASP A 778 15.97 -14.73 9.34
C ASP A 778 14.70 -13.92 9.62
N LEU A 779 13.62 -14.49 10.17
CA LEU A 779 12.38 -13.77 10.56
C LEU A 779 12.59 -12.77 11.72
N LEU A 780 13.81 -12.25 11.84
CA LEU A 780 14.13 -10.98 12.47
C LEU A 780 13.82 -9.92 11.39
N GLY A 781 12.59 -9.41 11.36
CA GLY A 781 12.19 -8.44 10.34
C GLY A 781 13.16 -7.25 10.26
N SER A 782 13.47 -6.76 9.06
CA SER A 782 14.06 -5.43 8.95
C SER A 782 12.93 -4.42 9.11
N GLY A 783 12.78 -3.79 10.27
CA GLY A 783 11.74 -2.78 10.50
C GLY A 783 12.27 -1.36 10.52
N ASP A 784 11.39 -0.37 10.33
CA ASP A 784 11.79 1.02 10.56
C ASP A 784 12.10 1.20 12.06
N LEU A 785 13.19 1.91 12.35
CA LEU A 785 13.72 2.04 13.72
C LEU A 785 12.69 2.65 14.69
N CYS A 786 11.87 3.58 14.17
CA CYS A 786 10.73 4.22 14.82
C CYS A 786 9.81 4.84 13.77
N ARG A 787 8.51 4.89 14.07
CA ARG A 787 7.54 5.71 13.34
C ARG A 787 7.45 7.09 14.00
N LEU A 788 7.55 8.14 13.19
CA LEU A 788 7.57 9.54 13.64
C LEU A 788 6.21 10.17 13.35
N ASP A 789 5.49 10.60 14.39
CA ASP A 789 4.26 11.38 14.23
C ASP A 789 4.58 12.87 14.08
N GLY A 790 4.13 13.44 12.96
CA GLY A 790 4.28 14.85 12.60
C GLY A 790 2.96 15.63 12.60
N ARG A 791 1.94 15.21 13.36
CA ARG A 791 0.68 15.97 13.44
C ARG A 791 0.92 17.26 14.23
N HIS A 792 0.87 18.40 13.54
CA HIS A 792 0.58 19.67 14.19
C HIS A 792 -0.78 19.56 14.90
N PRO A 793 -0.92 19.95 16.18
CA PRO A 793 -2.24 20.12 16.76
C PRO A 793 -2.89 21.30 16.03
N GLN A 794 -3.89 21.02 15.18
CA GLN A 794 -4.92 22.02 14.93
C GLN A 794 -5.71 22.18 16.22
N ALA A 795 -5.17 23.01 17.13
CA ALA A 795 -5.97 23.61 18.17
C ALA A 795 -7.04 24.45 17.47
N GLY A 796 -8.25 23.93 17.41
CA GLY A 796 -9.43 24.71 17.08
C GLY A 796 -9.57 25.82 18.10
N VAL A 797 -9.03 26.99 17.77
CA VAL A 797 -9.36 28.24 18.46
C VAL A 797 -10.79 28.56 18.03
N SER A 798 -11.74 28.14 18.86
CA SER A 798 -13.07 28.73 18.88
C SER A 798 -12.92 30.19 19.33
N GLY A 799 -12.76 31.09 18.38
CA GLY A 799 -12.94 32.54 18.57
C GLY A 799 -14.33 32.92 18.08
N SER A 800 -15.08 33.57 18.97
CA SER A 800 -16.39 34.24 18.83
C SER A 800 -16.87 34.58 17.42
#